data_AF-A0A938W5F5-F1
#
_entry.id   AF-A0A938W5F5-F1
#
_cell.length_a   1.000
_cell.length_b   1.000
_cell.length_c   1.000
_cell.angle_alpha   90.00
_cell.angle_beta   90.00
_cell.angle_gamma   90.00
#
_symmetry.space_group_name_H-M   'P 1'
#
loop_
_entity.id
_entity.type
_entity.pdbx_description
1 polymer ?
#
loop_
_entity_poly.entity_id
_entity_poly.type
_entity_poly.pdbx_seq_one_letter_code
_entity_poly.pdbx_strand_id
1 'polypeptide(L)'
;MVLVGLALLLTASANIGSLPISAGFTNAGAPSSYDPLPDKFLFSIGAQPATGQVRAPEGAAVAPDGTVYVADTLNHRVQRFSATGSFLAAWGSMGAADGQFWMPYGIAAGPDGTVYVADSGNDRIQRFSPTGVFLGKWGSDGSGDGQLDYPEGVAVAADGTVYVADTSNERIQRFTAAGAFLGKWGGYGDGDGQFFLPADVAVAPDGTVYVADWGNDRIQRFSAPGAFLGKWGSCCFDDGQFDRPDGVAVAPDGTVYVADSGNDRIQRFSPTGVFLGKWGSYGSGDGQFNFPRGVAVGSDGTVYAADTDNNRIQRFTAAGAFLGRWGGFVPGDGQLIFPRSIAMAPDGSIYVADQRGNSIQRFSASGAFLGKWGSYGSDNGQFDGPEGAAVGPDGTVYVADTNNDRIQRFDVTGAFLGKWGSYGSADGQLSSPAGVAVAPDGLSPSGGTVYVADTDNRRIQCFSATGAYLGEFGHAGGGDGQFSSPVGVAVGSDGVIYVVDDFSSRIQRFSATGEFLGKWGSYGPGDGQFDSPEGVAVGPDGTVYVADADGERIQVFGAAYPAAWRGEFFANRWLAGRPVLIQNYAALDFDWGTGAPGAGAPADDFSARFQRYAWCENATYRFTVSADDGVRLWVDDTLLIEQWRDSQGTTYQADLALSQGYHRLRVEYYDASGAATLRLDGAPPYTPTPTVTPGRTATPTATVTATRTPTPTATPTRTPTPTVTRSPMPTATQLPGATSTRTPTSGVGKRTYLPLILHGRQTPKAS
;
A
#
# COMPACT_ATOMS: atom_id res chain seq x y z
N MET A 1 42.69 -71.00 17.44
CA MET A 1 42.97 -71.84 16.26
C MET A 1 41.83 -71.58 15.30
N VAL A 2 42.00 -70.97 14.12
CA VAL A 2 43.13 -70.95 13.17
C VAL A 2 43.75 -69.53 12.99
N LEU A 3 44.86 -69.43 12.24
CA LEU A 3 45.76 -68.28 11.99
C LEU A 3 45.06 -67.11 11.23
N VAL A 4 45.35 -65.82 11.49
CA VAL A 4 46.56 -64.97 11.18
C VAL A 4 46.80 -64.72 9.68
N GLY A 5 46.76 -63.44 9.28
CA GLY A 5 47.19 -62.90 7.97
C GLY A 5 47.25 -61.36 7.98
N LEU A 6 48.35 -60.78 7.47
CA LEU A 6 48.75 -59.36 7.63
C LEU A 6 48.90 -58.69 6.25
N ALA A 7 48.50 -57.42 6.08
CA ALA A 7 49.11 -56.48 5.12
C ALA A 7 48.62 -55.01 5.30
N LEU A 8 49.43 -54.06 4.80
CA LEU A 8 49.35 -52.60 5.03
C LEU A 8 48.62 -51.82 3.92
N LEU A 9 48.35 -50.55 4.26
CA LEU A 9 47.88 -49.42 3.44
C LEU A 9 48.38 -49.37 1.98
N LEU A 10 47.51 -48.82 1.11
CA LEU A 10 47.90 -47.92 0.01
C LEU A 10 46.78 -46.89 -0.23
N THR A 11 47.16 -45.61 -0.36
CA THR A 11 46.26 -44.48 -0.61
C THR A 11 46.02 -44.26 -2.10
N ALA A 12 44.77 -44.03 -2.51
CA ALA A 12 44.46 -43.42 -3.80
C ALA A 12 43.16 -42.60 -3.72
N SER A 13 43.26 -41.29 -3.94
CA SER A 13 42.12 -40.39 -4.11
C SER A 13 41.56 -40.51 -5.53
N ALA A 14 40.23 -40.60 -5.69
CA ALA A 14 39.57 -40.44 -6.99
C ALA A 14 38.23 -39.74 -6.81
N ASN A 15 37.95 -38.75 -7.66
CA ASN A 15 36.74 -37.94 -7.62
C ASN A 15 35.48 -38.81 -7.81
N ILE A 16 34.48 -38.59 -6.95
CA ILE A 16 33.11 -39.06 -7.21
C ILE A 16 32.43 -37.98 -8.05
N GLY A 17 32.28 -38.22 -9.35
CA GLY A 17 31.42 -37.42 -10.20
C GLY A 17 29.96 -37.66 -9.83
N SER A 18 29.16 -36.60 -9.80
CA SER A 18 27.71 -36.67 -9.56
C SER A 18 27.03 -37.53 -10.63
N LEU A 19 26.27 -38.53 -10.17
CA LEU A 19 25.28 -39.24 -10.98
C LEU A 19 23.89 -38.90 -10.43
N PRO A 20 22.92 -38.49 -11.28
CA PRO A 20 21.55 -38.28 -10.82
C PRO A 20 20.91 -39.65 -10.52
N ILE A 21 20.38 -39.81 -9.31
CA ILE A 21 19.67 -41.03 -8.91
C ILE A 21 18.19 -40.85 -9.20
N SER A 22 17.71 -41.54 -10.23
CA SER A 22 16.30 -41.87 -10.38
C SER A 22 15.94 -42.93 -9.32
N ALA A 23 15.06 -42.57 -8.38
CA ALA A 23 14.41 -43.50 -7.48
C ALA A 23 13.02 -42.98 -7.08
N GLY A 24 11.98 -43.80 -7.28
CA GLY A 24 10.77 -43.74 -6.45
C GLY A 24 9.50 -43.08 -7.00
N PHE A 25 9.51 -42.37 -8.14
CA PHE A 25 8.26 -41.83 -8.71
C PHE A 25 7.63 -42.80 -9.70
N THR A 26 6.54 -43.46 -9.28
CA THR A 26 5.69 -44.22 -10.22
C THR A 26 4.84 -43.25 -11.03
N ASN A 27 4.86 -43.40 -12.35
CA ASN A 27 4.34 -42.41 -13.30
C ASN A 27 2.80 -42.40 -13.34
N ALA A 28 2.19 -41.73 -12.37
CA ALA A 28 0.78 -41.39 -12.34
C ALA A 28 0.52 -40.14 -13.21
N GLY A 29 0.42 -40.35 -14.53
CA GLY A 29 -0.17 -39.39 -15.47
C GLY A 29 0.37 -37.96 -15.39
N ALA A 30 1.68 -37.76 -15.54
CA ALA A 30 2.25 -36.42 -15.60
C ALA A 30 1.53 -35.54 -16.65
N PRO A 31 1.15 -34.29 -16.32
CA PRO A 31 0.50 -33.40 -17.27
C PRO A 31 1.40 -33.17 -18.49
N SER A 32 0.82 -33.29 -19.68
CA SER A 32 1.57 -33.16 -20.93
C SER A 32 2.13 -31.75 -21.09
N SER A 33 3.23 -31.61 -21.83
CA SER A 33 3.89 -30.32 -22.18
C SER A 33 3.05 -29.38 -23.08
N TYR A 34 1.73 -29.59 -23.13
CA TYR A 34 0.74 -28.81 -23.88
C TYR A 34 -0.35 -28.20 -22.99
N ASP A 35 -0.28 -28.40 -21.67
CA ASP A 35 -1.19 -27.74 -20.73
C ASP A 35 -0.94 -26.22 -20.73
N PRO A 36 -1.92 -25.38 -21.10
CA PRO A 36 -1.70 -23.95 -21.29
C PRO A 36 -1.27 -23.26 -19.99
N LEU A 37 -0.23 -22.42 -20.08
CA LEU A 37 0.30 -21.68 -18.94
C LEU A 37 -0.78 -20.74 -18.37
N PRO A 38 -1.08 -20.77 -17.05
CA PRO A 38 -2.00 -19.83 -16.42
C PRO A 38 -1.33 -18.49 -16.14
N ASP A 39 -0.89 -17.80 -17.20
CA ASP A 39 -0.23 -16.48 -17.16
C ASP A 39 -1.18 -15.32 -17.47
N LYS A 40 -2.45 -15.58 -17.79
CA LYS A 40 -3.41 -14.53 -18.17
C LYS A 40 -4.01 -13.91 -16.92
N PHE A 41 -3.62 -12.68 -16.60
CA PHE A 41 -4.19 -11.90 -15.51
C PHE A 41 -5.70 -11.70 -15.74
N LEU A 42 -6.51 -12.06 -14.75
CA LEU A 42 -7.96 -12.01 -14.83
C LEU A 42 -8.51 -10.74 -14.18
N PHE A 43 -8.06 -10.47 -12.95
CA PHE A 43 -8.42 -9.33 -12.11
C PHE A 43 -7.54 -9.33 -10.85
N SER A 44 -7.62 -8.27 -10.05
CA SER A 44 -7.05 -8.21 -8.70
C SER A 44 -8.14 -8.08 -7.61
N ILE A 45 -7.79 -8.42 -6.38
CA ILE A 45 -8.64 -8.34 -5.17
C ILE A 45 -7.88 -7.56 -4.10
N GLY A 46 -8.58 -6.73 -3.31
CA GLY A 46 -8.09 -6.32 -1.98
C GLY A 46 -7.54 -4.89 -1.82
N ALA A 47 -7.56 -4.06 -2.86
CA ALA A 47 -6.84 -2.78 -2.93
C ALA A 47 -7.27 -1.63 -1.97
N GLN A 48 -7.95 -1.89 -0.84
CA GLN A 48 -8.27 -0.90 0.19
C GLN A 48 -8.32 -1.50 1.60
N PRO A 49 -7.66 -0.88 2.61
CA PRO A 49 -7.69 -1.35 4.00
C PRO A 49 -9.10 -1.24 4.61
N ALA A 50 -9.40 -2.16 5.54
CA ALA A 50 -10.73 -2.28 6.15
C ALA A 50 -11.22 -0.95 6.76
N THR A 51 -12.51 -0.69 6.65
CA THR A 51 -13.15 0.50 7.22
C THR A 51 -13.19 0.41 8.75
N GLY A 52 -12.87 1.51 9.43
CA GLY A 52 -12.81 1.58 10.89
C GLY A 52 -11.47 1.17 11.52
N GLN A 53 -10.53 0.61 10.74
CA GLN A 53 -9.14 0.45 11.14
C GLN A 53 -8.30 1.63 10.62
N VAL A 54 -7.46 2.23 11.47
CA VAL A 54 -6.53 3.32 11.12
C VAL A 54 -5.09 2.82 11.21
N ARG A 55 -4.17 3.42 10.44
CA ARG A 55 -2.74 3.08 10.37
C ARG A 55 -1.90 4.36 10.54
N ALA A 56 -1.16 4.42 11.64
CA ALA A 56 -0.46 5.61 12.13
C ALA A 56 -1.33 6.89 12.05
N PRO A 57 -2.44 6.99 12.81
CA PRO A 57 -3.22 8.22 12.85
C PRO A 57 -2.39 9.35 13.47
N GLU A 58 -2.13 10.41 12.69
CA GLU A 58 -1.39 11.60 13.15
C GLU A 58 -2.34 12.60 13.82
N GLY A 59 -3.40 13.03 13.11
CA GLY A 59 -4.36 14.04 13.56
C GLY A 59 -5.79 13.53 13.77
N ALA A 60 -6.51 14.19 14.69
CA ALA A 60 -7.94 13.98 14.92
C ALA A 60 -8.66 15.32 15.16
N ALA A 61 -9.93 15.41 14.75
CA ALA A 61 -10.79 16.58 14.94
C ALA A 61 -12.18 16.17 15.43
N VAL A 62 -12.82 17.02 16.23
CA VAL A 62 -14.21 16.85 16.67
C VAL A 62 -15.05 18.00 16.10
N ALA A 63 -16.08 17.67 15.32
CA ALA A 63 -17.03 18.65 14.81
C ALA A 63 -18.06 19.07 15.88
N PRO A 64 -18.78 20.20 15.69
CA PRO A 64 -19.78 20.68 16.65
C PRO A 64 -20.92 19.69 16.96
N ASP A 65 -21.18 18.72 16.08
CA ASP A 65 -22.18 17.65 16.25
C ASP A 65 -21.65 16.42 17.03
N GLY A 66 -20.38 16.42 17.42
CA GLY A 66 -19.70 15.29 18.06
C GLY A 66 -19.17 14.22 17.07
N THR A 67 -19.27 14.44 15.76
CA THR A 67 -18.56 13.61 14.78
C THR A 67 -17.05 13.73 15.00
N VAL A 68 -16.34 12.60 15.00
CA VAL A 68 -14.86 12.58 15.05
C VAL A 68 -14.31 12.26 13.66
N TYR A 69 -13.39 13.10 13.18
CA TYR A 69 -12.62 12.87 11.96
C TYR A 69 -11.18 12.52 12.32
N VAL A 70 -10.58 11.59 11.58
CA VAL A 70 -9.21 11.10 11.81
C VAL A 70 -8.46 11.12 10.48
N ALA A 71 -7.27 11.71 10.48
CA ALA A 71 -6.32 11.56 9.39
C ALA A 71 -5.68 10.17 9.50
N ASP A 72 -5.97 9.30 8.53
CA ASP A 72 -5.52 7.91 8.51
C ASP A 72 -4.27 7.83 7.62
N THR A 73 -3.17 8.36 8.16
CA THR A 73 -2.04 8.91 7.42
C THR A 73 -1.37 7.93 6.47
N LEU A 74 -1.04 6.72 6.95
CA LEU A 74 -0.39 5.70 6.12
C LEU A 74 -1.37 4.90 5.24
N ASN A 75 -2.68 5.16 5.36
CA ASN A 75 -3.70 4.69 4.42
C ASN A 75 -4.15 5.81 3.46
N HIS A 76 -3.50 6.99 3.51
CA HIS A 76 -3.73 8.11 2.59
C HIS A 76 -5.19 8.57 2.48
N ARG A 77 -5.93 8.53 3.59
CA ARG A 77 -7.37 8.82 3.62
C ARG A 77 -7.78 9.56 4.90
N VAL A 78 -9.01 10.07 4.90
CA VAL A 78 -9.70 10.54 6.10
C VAL A 78 -10.80 9.54 6.47
N GLN A 79 -10.94 9.26 7.76
CA GLN A 79 -12.05 8.47 8.29
C GLN A 79 -12.93 9.28 9.24
N ARG A 80 -14.23 9.03 9.18
CA ARG A 80 -15.29 9.67 9.97
C ARG A 80 -15.93 8.65 10.90
N PHE A 81 -16.06 9.01 12.17
CA PHE A 81 -16.61 8.21 13.24
C PHE A 81 -17.67 8.98 14.04
N SER A 82 -18.53 8.27 14.76
CA SER A 82 -19.34 8.85 15.83
C SER A 82 -18.48 9.20 17.06
N ALA A 83 -19.02 10.01 17.98
CA ALA A 83 -18.41 10.29 19.29
C ALA A 83 -18.03 9.04 20.12
N THR A 84 -18.61 7.87 19.79
CA THR A 84 -18.35 6.57 20.40
C THR A 84 -17.41 5.67 19.60
N GLY A 85 -16.81 6.17 18.51
CA GLY A 85 -15.84 5.41 17.70
C GLY A 85 -16.46 4.44 16.70
N SER A 86 -17.77 4.49 16.46
CA SER A 86 -18.42 3.71 15.40
C SER A 86 -18.08 4.32 14.05
N PHE A 87 -17.52 3.54 13.12
CA PHE A 87 -17.22 3.99 11.76
C PHE A 87 -18.49 4.47 11.04
N LEU A 88 -18.40 5.61 10.35
CA LEU A 88 -19.48 6.21 9.56
C LEU A 88 -19.15 6.27 8.07
N ALA A 89 -17.95 6.77 7.71
CA ALA A 89 -17.51 6.93 6.32
C ALA A 89 -15.99 7.07 6.22
N ALA A 90 -15.44 6.91 5.02
CA ALA A 90 -14.06 7.24 4.68
C ALA A 90 -14.00 7.85 3.28
N TRP A 91 -13.00 8.69 3.01
CA TRP A 91 -12.72 9.20 1.68
C TRP A 91 -11.22 9.49 1.48
N GLY A 92 -10.81 9.48 0.21
CA GLY A 92 -9.44 9.68 -0.22
C GLY A 92 -8.67 8.40 -0.48
N SER A 93 -7.57 8.56 -1.20
CA SER A 93 -6.60 7.53 -1.58
C SER A 93 -5.23 8.17 -1.77
N MET A 94 -4.17 7.37 -1.89
CA MET A 94 -2.85 7.88 -2.25
C MET A 94 -2.89 8.66 -3.58
N GLY A 95 -2.27 9.84 -3.61
CA GLY A 95 -2.05 10.62 -4.83
C GLY A 95 -2.14 12.13 -4.62
N ALA A 96 -2.23 12.86 -5.74
CA ALA A 96 -2.20 14.33 -5.79
C ALA A 96 -3.41 14.96 -6.51
N ALA A 97 -4.37 14.16 -6.99
CA ALA A 97 -5.63 14.70 -7.53
C ALA A 97 -6.50 15.34 -6.42
N ASP A 98 -7.63 15.92 -6.80
CA ASP A 98 -8.61 16.45 -5.83
C ASP A 98 -9.21 15.32 -5.00
N GLY A 99 -9.20 15.47 -3.67
CA GLY A 99 -9.66 14.43 -2.74
C GLY A 99 -8.68 13.27 -2.52
N GLN A 100 -7.57 13.18 -3.26
CA GLN A 100 -6.46 12.28 -2.96
C GLN A 100 -5.48 12.94 -1.99
N PHE A 101 -4.76 12.14 -1.20
CA PHE A 101 -3.80 12.62 -0.21
C PHE A 101 -2.44 11.92 -0.36
N TRP A 102 -1.37 12.57 0.08
CA TRP A 102 -0.09 11.94 0.34
C TRP A 102 0.35 12.34 1.75
N MET A 103 0.33 11.37 2.67
CA MET A 103 0.61 11.57 4.11
C MET A 103 -0.20 12.73 4.72
N PRO A 104 -1.55 12.62 4.83
CA PRO A 104 -2.34 13.64 5.53
C PRO A 104 -2.06 13.58 7.05
N TYR A 105 -1.64 14.69 7.65
CA TYR A 105 -1.30 14.76 9.08
C TYR A 105 -2.41 15.46 9.88
N GLY A 106 -2.41 16.79 9.92
CA GLY A 106 -3.37 17.59 10.65
C GLY A 106 -4.76 17.59 10.01
N ILE A 107 -5.78 17.67 10.86
CA ILE A 107 -7.18 17.74 10.47
C ILE A 107 -7.95 18.62 11.45
N ALA A 108 -8.87 19.45 10.94
CA ALA A 108 -9.72 20.32 11.74
C ALA A 108 -11.15 20.36 11.18
N ALA A 109 -12.13 20.57 12.06
CA ALA A 109 -13.52 20.82 11.67
C ALA A 109 -13.88 22.28 11.96
N GLY A 110 -14.43 22.96 10.96
CA GLY A 110 -14.93 24.34 11.08
C GLY A 110 -16.27 24.41 11.82
N PRO A 111 -16.73 25.63 12.18
CA PRO A 111 -18.00 25.84 12.88
C PRO A 111 -19.25 25.38 12.10
N ASP A 112 -19.15 25.27 10.78
CA ASP A 112 -20.17 24.76 9.85
C ASP A 112 -20.01 23.25 9.56
N GLY A 113 -19.02 22.59 10.17
CA GLY A 113 -18.64 21.21 9.92
C GLY A 113 -17.76 21.00 8.68
N THR A 114 -17.31 22.04 7.98
CA THR A 114 -16.33 21.92 6.90
C THR A 114 -15.04 21.33 7.45
N VAL A 115 -14.56 20.23 6.86
CA VAL A 115 -13.36 19.52 7.29
C VAL A 115 -12.16 20.02 6.50
N TYR A 116 -11.12 20.47 7.18
CA TYR A 116 -9.86 20.95 6.62
C TYR A 116 -8.77 19.92 6.93
N VAL A 117 -7.96 19.56 5.94
CA VAL A 117 -6.94 18.51 6.05
C VAL A 117 -5.62 19.07 5.53
N ALA A 118 -4.57 18.96 6.34
CA ALA A 118 -3.20 19.19 5.92
C ALA A 118 -2.73 17.95 5.15
N ASP A 119 -2.56 18.11 3.85
CA ASP A 119 -2.14 17.06 2.90
C ASP A 119 -0.63 17.20 2.71
N SER A 120 0.10 16.81 3.76
CA SER A 120 1.45 17.31 4.07
C SER A 120 2.49 16.95 3.01
N GLY A 121 2.43 15.75 2.43
CA GLY A 121 3.30 15.36 1.33
C GLY A 121 3.01 16.09 0.00
N ASN A 122 1.83 16.70 -0.13
CA ASN A 122 1.43 17.50 -1.31
C ASN A 122 1.51 19.02 -1.05
N ASP A 123 2.10 19.46 0.07
CA ASP A 123 2.34 20.87 0.44
C ASP A 123 1.08 21.77 0.36
N ARG A 124 -0.08 21.24 0.78
CA ARG A 124 -1.38 21.90 0.59
C ARG A 124 -2.38 21.62 1.70
N ILE A 125 -3.37 22.49 1.81
CA ILE A 125 -4.60 22.24 2.58
C ILE A 125 -5.73 21.91 1.60
N GLN A 126 -6.46 20.83 1.88
CA GLN A 126 -7.72 20.50 1.20
C GLN A 126 -8.90 20.69 2.15
N ARG A 127 -10.06 21.09 1.63
CA ARG A 127 -11.29 21.23 2.41
C ARG A 127 -12.46 20.44 1.83
N PHE A 128 -13.29 19.90 2.71
CA PHE A 128 -14.38 18.99 2.40
C PHE A 128 -15.64 19.35 3.17
N SER A 129 -16.81 18.96 2.66
CA SER A 129 -18.06 18.98 3.41
C SER A 129 -18.00 18.00 4.59
N PRO A 130 -18.94 18.07 5.56
CA PRO A 130 -19.02 17.10 6.67
C PRO A 130 -19.13 15.63 6.23
N THR A 131 -19.56 15.39 4.98
CA THR A 131 -19.73 14.06 4.37
C THR A 131 -18.58 13.63 3.45
N GLY A 132 -17.53 14.44 3.30
CA GLY A 132 -16.33 14.09 2.51
C GLY A 132 -16.35 14.55 1.05
N VAL A 133 -17.37 15.30 0.60
CA VAL A 133 -17.35 15.92 -0.74
C VAL A 133 -16.30 17.04 -0.79
N PHE A 134 -15.40 17.02 -1.77
CA PHE A 134 -14.35 18.03 -1.96
C PHE A 134 -14.92 19.42 -2.26
N LEU A 135 -14.44 20.45 -1.54
CA LEU A 135 -14.88 21.85 -1.64
C LEU A 135 -13.77 22.81 -2.10
N GLY A 136 -12.58 22.31 -2.43
CA GLY A 136 -11.43 23.07 -2.89
C GLY A 136 -10.16 22.84 -2.08
N LYS A 137 -9.06 23.46 -2.53
CA LYS A 137 -7.73 23.37 -1.94
C LYS A 137 -6.92 24.64 -2.16
N TRP A 138 -5.88 24.85 -1.36
CA TRP A 138 -4.87 25.89 -1.55
C TRP A 138 -3.53 25.45 -0.97
N GLY A 139 -2.46 26.17 -1.29
CA GLY A 139 -1.09 25.76 -0.99
C GLY A 139 -0.40 25.10 -2.18
N SER A 140 0.93 25.14 -2.12
CA SER A 140 1.89 24.53 -3.03
C SER A 140 3.28 24.69 -2.40
N ASP A 141 4.21 23.78 -2.69
CA ASP A 141 5.64 23.90 -2.30
C ASP A 141 6.18 25.33 -2.42
N GLY A 142 6.84 25.80 -1.36
CA GLY A 142 7.65 27.00 -1.32
C GLY A 142 7.44 27.87 -0.07
N SER A 143 8.13 29.01 -0.05
CA SER A 143 8.21 29.92 1.11
C SER A 143 7.53 31.28 0.90
N GLY A 144 6.83 31.48 -0.22
CA GLY A 144 5.99 32.65 -0.48
C GLY A 144 4.78 32.76 0.46
N ASP A 145 3.97 33.82 0.27
CA ASP A 145 2.68 33.96 0.95
C ASP A 145 1.67 32.98 0.37
N GLY A 146 1.10 32.12 1.22
CA GLY A 146 0.18 31.06 0.80
C GLY A 146 0.81 29.88 0.05
N GLN A 147 2.14 29.85 -0.10
CA GLN A 147 2.90 28.62 -0.34
C GLN A 147 3.21 27.95 1.01
N LEU A 148 3.34 26.62 1.03
CA LEU A 148 3.58 25.81 2.22
C LEU A 148 4.78 24.88 1.95
N ASP A 149 5.44 24.42 3.00
CA ASP A 149 6.46 23.36 2.95
C ASP A 149 6.21 22.43 4.14
N TYR A 150 5.79 21.20 3.84
CA TYR A 150 5.42 20.15 4.79
C TYR A 150 4.48 20.64 5.93
N PRO A 151 3.27 21.14 5.62
CA PRO A 151 2.36 21.63 6.64
C PRO A 151 1.83 20.47 7.50
N GLU A 152 2.16 20.43 8.80
CA GLU A 152 1.71 19.35 9.69
C GLU A 152 0.35 19.68 10.35
N GLY A 153 0.24 20.81 11.06
CA GLY A 153 -0.95 21.21 11.81
C GLY A 153 -1.92 22.16 11.10
N VAL A 154 -3.21 22.06 11.41
CA VAL A 154 -4.27 22.99 10.94
C VAL A 154 -5.36 23.16 11.99
N ALA A 155 -5.84 24.40 12.18
CA ALA A 155 -6.98 24.72 13.04
C ALA A 155 -7.89 25.78 12.43
N VAL A 156 -9.15 25.83 12.88
CA VAL A 156 -10.16 26.79 12.40
C VAL A 156 -10.75 27.53 13.60
N ALA A 157 -10.72 28.87 13.54
CA ALA A 157 -11.33 29.73 14.54
C ALA A 157 -12.86 29.82 14.38
N ALA A 158 -13.55 30.31 15.40
CA ALA A 158 -15.01 30.48 15.40
C ALA A 158 -15.53 31.45 14.31
N ASP A 159 -14.69 32.31 13.76
CA ASP A 159 -15.00 33.21 12.64
C ASP A 159 -14.70 32.60 11.24
N GLY A 160 -14.22 31.37 11.20
CA GLY A 160 -13.80 30.68 9.97
C GLY A 160 -12.37 30.99 9.50
N THR A 161 -11.57 31.74 10.28
CA THR A 161 -10.14 31.91 10.00
C THR A 161 -9.42 30.57 10.17
N VAL A 162 -8.71 30.12 9.14
CA VAL A 162 -7.92 28.88 9.14
C VAL A 162 -6.46 29.21 9.44
N TYR A 163 -5.88 28.55 10.43
CA TYR A 163 -4.47 28.65 10.82
C TYR A 163 -3.75 27.36 10.41
N VAL A 164 -2.54 27.49 9.87
CA VAL A 164 -1.73 26.37 9.37
C VAL A 164 -0.33 26.49 9.96
N ALA A 165 0.14 25.41 10.58
CA ALA A 165 1.55 25.23 10.90
C ALA A 165 2.29 24.86 9.62
N ASP A 166 3.14 25.76 9.15
CA ASP A 166 3.89 25.64 7.91
C ASP A 166 5.32 25.21 8.29
N THR A 167 5.42 23.92 8.63
CA THR A 167 6.40 23.38 9.58
C THR A 167 7.83 23.54 9.10
N SER A 168 8.17 23.12 7.88
CA SER A 168 9.52 23.31 7.32
C SER A 168 9.87 24.77 7.04
N ASN A 169 8.88 25.65 6.93
CA ASN A 169 9.06 27.11 6.82
C ASN A 169 9.14 27.82 8.18
N GLU A 170 9.06 27.08 9.29
CA GLU A 170 9.26 27.56 10.67
C GLU A 170 8.30 28.69 11.08
N ARG A 171 7.04 28.63 10.63
CA ARG A 171 6.07 29.72 10.76
C ARG A 171 4.62 29.24 10.85
N ILE A 172 3.74 30.13 11.31
CA ILE A 172 2.28 29.97 11.19
C ILE A 172 1.78 30.91 10.10
N GLN A 173 0.95 30.37 9.20
CA GLN A 173 0.17 31.16 8.24
C GLN A 173 -1.31 31.13 8.59
N ARG A 174 -2.04 32.19 8.24
CA ARG A 174 -3.50 32.26 8.42
C ARG A 174 -4.22 32.66 7.14
N PHE A 175 -5.41 32.13 6.97
CA PHE A 175 -6.21 32.17 5.75
C PHE A 175 -7.70 32.39 6.08
N THR A 176 -8.46 32.88 5.11
CA THR A 176 -9.93 32.78 5.14
C THR A 176 -10.37 31.31 5.04
N ALA A 177 -11.63 31.02 5.38
CA ALA A 177 -12.28 29.72 5.14
C ALA A 177 -12.21 29.20 3.69
N ALA A 178 -11.88 30.08 2.73
CA ALA A 178 -11.70 29.78 1.31
C ALA A 178 -10.23 29.73 0.84
N GLY A 179 -9.25 29.81 1.75
CA GLY A 179 -7.82 29.68 1.42
C GLY A 179 -7.12 30.96 0.95
N ALA A 180 -7.81 32.11 0.93
CA ALA A 180 -7.15 33.39 0.67
C ALA A 180 -6.28 33.81 1.88
N PHE A 181 -5.00 34.13 1.64
CA PHE A 181 -4.01 34.49 2.66
C PHE A 181 -4.36 35.77 3.44
N LEU A 182 -4.18 35.76 4.77
CA LEU A 182 -4.48 36.84 5.70
C LEU A 182 -3.27 37.31 6.54
N GLY A 183 -2.10 36.71 6.35
CA GLY A 183 -0.87 37.04 7.07
C GLY A 183 -0.15 35.82 7.64
N LYS A 184 1.05 36.06 8.18
CA LYS A 184 1.91 35.04 8.80
C LYS A 184 2.81 35.64 9.87
N TRP A 185 3.29 34.80 10.79
CA TRP A 185 4.30 35.15 11.77
C TRP A 185 5.17 33.92 12.08
N GLY A 186 6.36 34.14 12.64
CA GLY A 186 7.34 33.09 12.86
C GLY A 186 8.66 33.33 12.15
N GLY A 187 9.49 32.29 12.16
CA GLY A 187 10.85 32.23 11.63
C GLY A 187 11.73 31.39 12.54
N TYR A 188 12.72 30.71 11.96
CA TYR A 188 13.62 29.80 12.67
C TYR A 188 14.27 30.45 13.92
N GLY A 189 14.19 29.77 15.07
CA GLY A 189 14.92 30.11 16.29
C GLY A 189 14.21 29.71 17.59
N ASP A 190 14.82 30.09 18.72
CA ASP A 190 14.38 29.83 20.10
C ASP A 190 13.86 31.10 20.82
N GLY A 191 13.84 32.25 20.15
CA GLY A 191 13.29 33.50 20.66
C GLY A 191 11.76 33.46 20.85
N ASP A 192 11.21 34.57 21.38
CA ASP A 192 9.76 34.75 21.50
C ASP A 192 9.14 34.97 20.11
N GLY A 193 8.20 34.12 19.72
CA GLY A 193 7.61 34.13 18.37
C GLY A 193 8.51 33.63 17.25
N GLN A 194 9.64 32.99 17.58
CA GLN A 194 10.41 32.14 16.67
C GLN A 194 10.07 30.68 16.92
N PHE A 195 10.25 29.81 15.93
CA PHE A 195 9.91 28.39 16.00
C PHE A 195 11.07 27.51 15.51
N PHE A 196 11.04 26.23 15.88
CA PHE A 196 11.81 25.17 15.25
C PHE A 196 10.92 23.93 15.19
N LEU A 197 10.51 23.54 13.98
CA LEU A 197 9.50 22.54 13.69
C LEU A 197 8.19 22.77 14.48
N PRO A 198 7.44 23.85 14.20
CA PRO A 198 6.10 24.01 14.76
C PRO A 198 5.19 22.92 14.18
N ALA A 199 4.85 21.93 15.00
CA ALA A 199 4.12 20.73 14.58
C ALA A 199 2.61 20.99 14.48
N ASP A 200 2.03 21.65 15.48
CA ASP A 200 0.58 21.85 15.55
C ASP A 200 0.16 23.25 16.04
N VAL A 201 -1.07 23.64 15.72
CA VAL A 201 -1.67 24.93 16.04
C VAL A 201 -3.13 24.75 16.47
N ALA A 202 -3.53 25.39 17.57
CA ALA A 202 -4.91 25.41 18.06
C ALA A 202 -5.39 26.84 18.33
N VAL A 203 -6.71 27.06 18.27
CA VAL A 203 -7.33 28.36 18.54
C VAL A 203 -8.37 28.22 19.64
N ALA A 204 -8.24 29.01 20.69
CA ALA A 204 -9.19 29.08 21.80
C ALA A 204 -10.46 29.90 21.41
N PRO A 205 -11.58 29.72 22.12
CA PRO A 205 -12.81 30.50 21.87
C PRO A 205 -12.67 32.02 21.98
N ASP A 206 -11.64 32.52 22.68
CA ASP A 206 -11.32 33.96 22.78
C ASP A 206 -10.42 34.50 21.66
N GLY A 207 -10.01 33.63 20.71
CA GLY A 207 -9.10 33.97 19.63
C GLY A 207 -7.61 33.88 19.98
N THR A 208 -7.24 33.36 21.16
CA THR A 208 -5.84 33.03 21.50
C THR A 208 -5.39 31.83 20.68
N VAL A 209 -4.28 31.97 19.96
CA VAL A 209 -3.66 30.92 19.15
C VAL A 209 -2.53 30.28 19.95
N TYR A 210 -2.53 28.96 20.07
CA TYR A 210 -1.50 28.16 20.72
C TYR A 210 -0.74 27.36 19.67
N VAL A 211 0.58 27.26 19.81
CA VAL A 211 1.47 26.57 18.86
C VAL A 211 2.34 25.59 19.62
N ALA A 212 2.35 24.34 19.18
CA ALA A 212 3.28 23.31 19.62
C ALA A 212 4.59 23.47 18.84
N ASP A 213 5.62 23.95 19.52
CA ASP A 213 6.93 24.30 18.96
C ASP A 213 7.91 23.17 19.30
N TRP A 214 7.73 22.02 18.61
CA TRP A 214 8.33 20.73 18.98
C TRP A 214 9.84 20.86 19.16
N GLY A 215 10.58 21.33 18.16
CA GLY A 215 12.04 21.38 18.20
C GLY A 215 12.63 22.26 19.31
N ASN A 216 11.79 23.05 19.99
CA ASN A 216 12.13 23.87 21.16
C ASN A 216 11.49 23.36 22.48
N ASP A 217 10.87 22.17 22.48
CA ASP A 217 10.20 21.50 23.62
C ASP A 217 9.25 22.41 24.42
N ARG A 218 8.37 23.15 23.73
CA ARG A 218 7.53 24.18 24.35
C ARG A 218 6.21 24.44 23.63
N ILE A 219 5.29 25.08 24.36
CA ILE A 219 4.10 25.71 23.79
C ILE A 219 4.27 27.23 23.82
N GLN A 220 3.95 27.89 22.71
CA GLN A 220 3.86 29.34 22.62
C GLN A 220 2.41 29.77 22.38
N ARG A 221 2.02 30.94 22.89
CA ARG A 221 0.67 31.50 22.67
C ARG A 221 0.72 32.92 22.12
N PHE A 222 -0.26 33.23 21.27
CA PHE A 222 -0.34 34.44 20.47
C PHE A 222 -1.78 34.96 20.43
N SER A 223 -1.93 36.25 20.11
CA SER A 223 -3.21 36.80 19.69
C SER A 223 -3.57 36.35 18.26
N ALA A 224 -4.84 36.44 17.86
CA ALA A 224 -5.29 36.08 16.50
C ALA A 224 -4.48 36.71 15.32
N PRO A 225 -3.85 37.91 15.45
CA PRO A 225 -2.92 38.45 14.45
C PRO A 225 -1.47 37.96 14.53
N GLY A 226 -1.10 37.13 15.50
CA GLY A 226 0.26 36.59 15.67
C GLY A 226 1.16 37.36 16.64
N ALA A 227 0.66 38.33 17.42
CA ALA A 227 1.48 38.97 18.45
C ALA A 227 1.63 38.06 19.68
N PHE A 228 2.86 37.85 20.13
CA PHE A 228 3.24 36.94 21.23
C PHE A 228 2.64 37.34 22.59
N LEU A 229 2.11 36.36 23.33
CA LEU A 229 1.44 36.52 24.63
C LEU A 229 2.08 35.66 25.75
N GLY A 230 3.14 34.92 25.46
CA GLY A 230 3.87 34.09 26.42
C GLY A 230 4.17 32.68 25.92
N LYS A 231 4.97 31.94 26.68
CA LYS A 231 5.35 30.55 26.41
C LYS A 231 5.60 29.78 27.71
N TRP A 232 5.50 28.46 27.66
CA TRP A 232 5.90 27.56 28.74
C TRP A 232 6.39 26.22 28.15
N GLY A 233 7.10 25.44 28.96
CA GLY A 233 7.79 24.24 28.52
C GLY A 233 9.30 24.41 28.47
N SER A 234 9.97 23.27 28.61
CA SER A 234 11.38 23.02 28.34
C SER A 234 11.56 21.51 28.17
N CYS A 235 12.70 21.07 27.67
CA CYS A 235 12.99 19.66 27.46
C CYS A 235 12.85 18.77 28.72
N CYS A 236 12.79 17.45 28.50
CA CYS A 236 12.74 16.34 29.46
C CYS A 236 11.33 15.97 29.98
N PHE A 237 11.24 15.44 31.20
CA PHE A 237 10.16 14.52 31.63
C PHE A 237 9.38 14.97 32.87
N ASP A 238 9.75 16.07 33.54
CA ASP A 238 9.00 16.56 34.71
C ASP A 238 7.61 17.11 34.31
N ASP A 239 6.82 17.52 35.30
CA ASP A 239 5.52 18.16 35.09
C ASP A 239 5.70 19.53 34.42
N GLY A 240 5.09 19.72 33.25
CA GLY A 240 5.26 20.94 32.45
C GLY A 240 6.57 21.05 31.66
N GLN A 241 7.43 20.02 31.69
CA GLN A 241 8.44 19.78 30.66
C GLN A 241 7.85 18.92 29.54
N PHE A 242 8.46 18.96 28.37
CA PHE A 242 8.08 18.16 27.21
C PHE A 242 9.30 17.47 26.59
N ASP A 243 9.08 16.35 25.91
CA ASP A 243 10.00 15.79 24.92
C ASP A 243 9.13 15.53 23.70
N ARG A 244 9.32 16.35 22.65
CA ARG A 244 8.47 16.35 21.46
C ARG A 244 6.98 16.58 21.75
N PRO A 245 6.60 17.83 22.09
CA PRO A 245 5.19 18.23 22.04
C PRO A 245 4.74 18.38 20.58
N ASP A 246 4.11 17.35 20.00
CA ASP A 246 3.60 17.42 18.62
C ASP A 246 2.23 18.14 18.59
N GLY A 247 1.19 17.58 19.23
CA GLY A 247 -0.19 18.08 19.15
C GLY A 247 -0.63 19.00 20.30
N VAL A 248 -1.50 19.96 20.00
CA VAL A 248 -2.11 20.88 20.99
C VAL A 248 -3.61 21.08 20.72
N ALA A 249 -4.41 21.09 21.79
CA ALA A 249 -5.84 21.38 21.70
C ALA A 249 -6.30 22.27 22.85
N VAL A 250 -7.40 23.03 22.64
CA VAL A 250 -7.98 23.90 23.68
C VAL A 250 -9.45 23.55 23.87
N ALA A 251 -9.85 23.29 25.11
CA ALA A 251 -11.23 23.03 25.49
C ALA A 251 -12.08 24.32 25.50
N PRO A 252 -13.42 24.23 25.49
CA PRO A 252 -14.30 25.40 25.58
C PRO A 252 -14.11 26.27 26.83
N ASP A 253 -13.55 25.72 27.92
CA ASP A 253 -13.21 26.45 29.15
C ASP A 253 -11.81 27.10 29.14
N GLY A 254 -11.07 26.95 28.04
CA GLY A 254 -9.70 27.45 27.87
C GLY A 254 -8.60 26.50 28.37
N THR A 255 -8.93 25.32 28.91
CA THR A 255 -7.92 24.31 29.30
C THR A 255 -7.16 23.84 28.06
N VAL A 256 -5.83 23.95 28.09
CA VAL A 256 -4.94 23.55 27.00
C VAL A 256 -4.45 22.12 27.26
N TYR A 257 -4.60 21.24 26.27
CA TYR A 257 -4.11 19.87 26.30
C TYR A 257 -2.96 19.74 25.30
N VAL A 258 -1.90 19.03 25.68
CA VAL A 258 -0.69 18.84 24.89
C VAL A 258 -0.37 17.36 24.83
N ALA A 259 -0.17 16.84 23.62
CA ALA A 259 0.40 15.53 23.39
C ALA A 259 1.93 15.65 23.49
N ASP A 260 2.49 15.00 24.51
CA ASP A 260 3.92 15.03 24.86
C ASP A 260 4.52 13.71 24.38
N SER A 261 4.72 13.63 23.06
CA SER A 261 4.83 12.39 22.28
C SER A 261 6.02 11.53 22.72
N GLY A 262 7.18 12.15 22.95
CA GLY A 262 8.40 11.46 23.39
C GLY A 262 8.32 10.94 24.83
N ASN A 263 7.38 11.46 25.64
CA ASN A 263 7.10 11.01 27.00
C ASN A 263 5.85 10.10 27.10
N ASP A 264 5.27 9.67 25.98
CA ASP A 264 4.09 8.78 25.90
C ASP A 264 2.89 9.22 26.76
N ARG A 265 2.58 10.52 26.79
CA ARG A 265 1.57 11.08 27.71
C ARG A 265 0.83 12.29 27.16
N ILE A 266 -0.33 12.57 27.76
CA ILE A 266 -1.06 13.83 27.58
C ILE A 266 -0.90 14.67 28.85
N GLN A 267 -0.54 15.94 28.70
CA GLN A 267 -0.50 16.93 29.77
C GLN A 267 -1.59 17.98 29.58
N ARG A 268 -2.11 18.55 30.67
CA ARG A 268 -3.11 19.63 30.62
C ARG A 268 -2.70 20.84 31.45
N PHE A 269 -3.06 22.02 30.97
CA PHE A 269 -2.64 23.32 31.47
C PHE A 269 -3.80 24.32 31.49
N SER A 270 -3.69 25.31 32.37
CA SER A 270 -4.51 26.53 32.30
C SER A 270 -4.21 27.34 31.00
N PRO A 271 -5.08 28.30 30.61
CA PRO A 271 -4.83 29.20 29.47
C PRO A 271 -3.48 29.96 29.52
N THR A 272 -2.87 30.06 30.70
CA THR A 272 -1.59 30.74 30.98
C THR A 272 -0.41 29.78 31.19
N GLY A 273 -0.56 28.48 30.92
CA GLY A 273 0.55 27.51 30.99
C GLY A 273 0.85 26.94 32.38
N VAL A 274 0.04 27.22 33.41
CA VAL A 274 0.15 26.53 34.71
C VAL A 274 -0.33 25.08 34.55
N PHE A 275 0.50 24.12 34.93
CA PHE A 275 0.20 22.67 34.89
C PHE A 275 -1.00 22.29 35.79
N LEU A 276 -1.91 21.47 35.25
CA LEU A 276 -3.15 21.02 35.90
C LEU A 276 -3.25 19.48 36.02
N GLY A 277 -2.24 18.74 35.57
CA GLY A 277 -2.17 17.28 35.62
C GLY A 277 -1.77 16.63 34.29
N LYS A 278 -1.54 15.32 34.34
CA LYS A 278 -1.16 14.48 33.20
C LYS A 278 -1.68 13.06 33.35
N TRP A 279 -1.75 12.32 32.25
CA TRP A 279 -1.99 10.89 32.22
C TRP A 279 -1.29 10.25 31.00
N GLY A 280 -1.03 8.96 31.06
CA GLY A 280 -0.26 8.24 30.05
C GLY A 280 1.07 7.69 30.56
N SER A 281 1.54 6.67 29.86
CA SER A 281 2.85 6.03 29.98
C SER A 281 3.04 5.11 28.77
N TYR A 282 4.28 4.80 28.40
CA TYR A 282 4.58 3.82 27.35
C TYR A 282 3.80 2.50 27.50
N GLY A 283 3.19 2.02 26.41
CA GLY A 283 2.56 0.71 26.32
C GLY A 283 1.31 0.67 25.43
N SER A 284 0.63 -0.48 25.44
CA SER A 284 -0.56 -0.76 24.62
C SER A 284 -1.84 -1.04 25.45
N GLY A 285 -1.76 -0.94 26.78
CA GLY A 285 -2.92 -0.99 27.67
C GLY A 285 -3.88 0.19 27.51
N ASP A 286 -5.02 0.14 28.20
CA ASP A 286 -5.97 1.26 28.26
C ASP A 286 -5.34 2.43 29.03
N GLY A 287 -5.31 3.62 28.43
CA GLY A 287 -4.66 4.81 29.00
C GLY A 287 -3.12 4.78 28.99
N GLN A 288 -2.51 3.77 28.37
CA GLN A 288 -1.10 3.80 27.95
C GLN A 288 -1.01 4.28 26.51
N PHE A 289 0.13 4.84 26.10
CA PHE A 289 0.36 5.31 24.73
C PHE A 289 1.67 4.77 24.17
N ASN A 290 1.82 4.83 22.85
CA ASN A 290 3.08 4.67 22.15
C ASN A 290 3.14 5.79 21.09
N PHE A 291 3.96 6.81 21.36
CA PHE A 291 4.15 7.99 20.53
C PHE A 291 2.83 8.73 20.16
N PRO A 292 2.06 9.22 21.16
CA PRO A 292 0.79 9.88 20.89
C PRO A 292 1.00 11.27 20.31
N ARG A 293 0.58 11.52 19.05
CA ARG A 293 0.83 12.80 18.36
C ARG A 293 -0.34 13.77 18.40
N GLY A 294 -1.51 13.37 17.90
CA GLY A 294 -2.69 14.23 17.84
C GLY A 294 -3.49 14.24 19.14
N VAL A 295 -4.00 15.41 19.52
CA VAL A 295 -4.97 15.55 20.62
C VAL A 295 -6.12 16.47 20.18
N ALA A 296 -7.36 16.15 20.56
CA ALA A 296 -8.54 16.95 20.29
C ALA A 296 -9.50 16.92 21.48
N VAL A 297 -10.35 17.95 21.61
CA VAL A 297 -11.32 18.04 22.72
C VAL A 297 -12.71 18.36 22.18
N GLY A 298 -13.71 17.56 22.58
CA GLY A 298 -15.11 17.79 22.27
C GLY A 298 -15.72 18.95 23.06
N SER A 299 -16.87 19.45 22.61
CA SER A 299 -17.64 20.51 23.29
C SER A 299 -18.15 20.10 24.68
N ASP A 300 -18.20 18.80 24.96
CA ASP A 300 -18.52 18.18 26.24
C ASP A 300 -17.32 18.03 27.18
N GLY A 301 -16.10 18.38 26.72
CA GLY A 301 -14.85 18.17 27.44
C GLY A 301 -14.27 16.74 27.33
N THR A 302 -14.80 15.88 26.46
CA THR A 302 -14.18 14.58 26.16
C THR A 302 -12.89 14.81 25.37
N VAL A 303 -11.78 14.28 25.86
CA VAL A 303 -10.45 14.40 25.23
C VAL A 303 -10.20 13.15 24.38
N TYR A 304 -9.77 13.34 23.14
CA TYR A 304 -9.42 12.30 22.19
C TYR A 304 -7.92 12.41 21.89
N ALA A 305 -7.20 11.29 21.92
CA ALA A 305 -5.77 11.23 21.61
C ALA A 305 -5.50 10.18 20.54
N ALA A 306 -4.76 10.56 19.50
CA ALA A 306 -4.23 9.67 18.50
C ALA A 306 -2.98 8.99 19.07
N ASP A 307 -3.08 7.68 19.26
CA ASP A 307 -2.05 6.83 19.85
C ASP A 307 -1.35 6.12 18.68
N THR A 308 -0.48 6.88 18.03
CA THR A 308 -0.10 6.74 16.62
C THR A 308 0.55 5.39 16.33
N ASP A 309 1.57 4.99 17.10
CA ASP A 309 2.28 3.73 16.86
C ASP A 309 1.49 2.50 17.37
N ASN A 310 0.51 2.70 18.27
CA ASN A 310 -0.50 1.69 18.61
C ASN A 310 -1.66 1.64 17.57
N ASN A 311 -1.62 2.48 16.53
CA ASN A 311 -2.57 2.53 15.43
C ASN A 311 -4.04 2.76 15.85
N ARG A 312 -4.29 3.57 16.90
CA ARG A 312 -5.63 3.72 17.50
C ARG A 312 -5.94 5.14 17.97
N ILE A 313 -7.23 5.39 18.25
CA ILE A 313 -7.69 6.56 19.00
C ILE A 313 -8.16 6.10 20.39
N GLN A 314 -7.74 6.82 21.43
CA GLN A 314 -8.26 6.66 22.78
C GLN A 314 -9.03 7.90 23.22
N ARG A 315 -10.08 7.72 24.03
CA ARG A 315 -10.87 8.82 24.58
C ARG A 315 -10.91 8.82 26.10
N PHE A 316 -10.97 10.00 26.68
CA PHE A 316 -10.83 10.27 28.10
C PHE A 316 -11.79 11.37 28.55
N THR A 317 -12.11 11.41 29.84
CA THR A 317 -12.67 12.61 30.48
C THR A 317 -11.67 13.76 30.44
N ALA A 318 -12.12 15.00 30.64
CA ALA A 318 -11.26 16.17 30.87
C ALA A 318 -10.22 16.01 32.00
N ALA A 319 -10.36 15.00 32.87
CA ALA A 319 -9.43 14.67 33.95
C ALA A 319 -8.48 13.49 33.63
N GLY A 320 -8.52 12.94 32.42
CA GLY A 320 -7.65 11.84 31.99
C GLY A 320 -8.12 10.43 32.37
N ALA A 321 -9.31 10.28 32.97
CA ALA A 321 -9.90 8.95 33.18
C ALA A 321 -10.38 8.37 31.83
N PHE A 322 -9.98 7.14 31.52
CA PHE A 322 -10.27 6.45 30.26
C PHE A 322 -11.78 6.17 30.06
N LEU A 323 -12.27 6.42 28.83
CA LEU A 323 -13.68 6.26 28.42
C LEU A 323 -13.86 5.28 27.24
N GLY A 324 -12.78 4.66 26.75
CA GLY A 324 -12.78 3.73 25.64
C GLY A 324 -11.76 4.07 24.55
N ARG A 325 -11.64 3.16 23.58
CA ARG A 325 -10.73 3.27 22.43
C ARG A 325 -11.35 2.64 21.19
N TRP A 326 -10.92 3.04 20.01
CA TRP A 326 -11.25 2.40 18.73
C TRP A 326 -10.10 2.53 17.74
N GLY A 327 -10.14 1.77 16.65
CA GLY A 327 -8.93 1.42 15.91
C GLY A 327 -7.99 0.56 16.77
N GLY A 328 -6.77 0.36 16.27
CA GLY A 328 -5.75 -0.48 16.89
C GLY A 328 -5.98 -1.96 16.67
N PHE A 329 -4.88 -2.71 16.70
CA PHE A 329 -4.92 -4.15 16.84
C PHE A 329 -4.88 -4.48 18.33
N VAL A 330 -5.97 -5.00 18.88
CA VAL A 330 -6.04 -5.46 20.28
C VAL A 330 -6.28 -6.96 20.24
N PRO A 331 -5.23 -7.80 20.17
CA PRO A 331 -5.39 -9.21 19.85
C PRO A 331 -6.22 -9.94 20.91
N GLY A 332 -7.47 -10.21 20.56
CA GLY A 332 -8.28 -11.24 21.19
C GLY A 332 -8.18 -12.55 20.41
N ASP A 333 -8.77 -13.60 20.96
CA ASP A 333 -9.00 -14.85 20.24
C ASP A 333 -9.80 -14.58 18.94
N GLY A 334 -9.29 -15.07 17.80
CA GLY A 334 -9.83 -14.79 16.48
C GLY A 334 -9.27 -13.55 15.78
N GLN A 335 -8.26 -12.87 16.34
CA GLN A 335 -7.53 -11.78 15.69
C GLN A 335 -6.08 -12.19 15.38
N LEU A 336 -5.64 -11.96 14.15
CA LEU A 336 -4.38 -12.46 13.57
C LEU A 336 -3.26 -11.40 13.57
N ILE A 337 -2.15 -11.63 14.28
CA ILE A 337 -1.05 -10.67 14.38
C ILE A 337 0.01 -10.94 13.29
N PHE A 338 -0.15 -10.28 12.14
CA PHE A 338 0.72 -10.47 10.96
C PHE A 338 0.62 -11.91 10.42
N PRO A 339 -0.56 -12.31 9.87
CA PRO A 339 -0.75 -13.62 9.28
C PRO A 339 0.07 -13.78 7.99
N ARG A 340 0.78 -14.91 7.85
CA ARG A 340 1.67 -15.20 6.70
C ARG A 340 1.08 -16.21 5.71
N SER A 341 0.34 -17.19 6.20
CA SER A 341 -0.23 -18.26 5.36
C SER A 341 -1.61 -18.66 5.84
N ILE A 342 -2.43 -19.14 4.90
CA ILE A 342 -3.80 -19.61 5.10
C ILE A 342 -3.97 -20.94 4.37
N ALA A 343 -4.53 -21.94 5.06
CA ALA A 343 -4.84 -23.25 4.50
C ALA A 343 -6.26 -23.66 4.85
N MET A 344 -6.96 -24.27 3.90
CA MET A 344 -8.31 -24.81 4.11
C MET A 344 -8.24 -26.34 4.22
N ALA A 345 -8.85 -26.89 5.26
CA ALA A 345 -8.99 -28.32 5.46
C ALA A 345 -10.16 -28.91 4.66
N PRO A 346 -10.19 -30.24 4.42
CA PRO A 346 -11.30 -30.92 3.75
C PRO A 346 -12.67 -30.76 4.44
N ASP A 347 -12.70 -30.46 5.74
CA ASP A 347 -13.93 -30.16 6.49
C ASP A 347 -14.42 -28.70 6.36
N GLY A 348 -13.72 -27.87 5.57
CA GLY A 348 -13.98 -26.45 5.40
C GLY A 348 -13.42 -25.55 6.51
N SER A 349 -12.70 -26.10 7.50
CA SER A 349 -11.98 -25.28 8.48
C SER A 349 -10.81 -24.54 7.83
N ILE A 350 -10.61 -23.30 8.26
CA ILE A 350 -9.50 -22.45 7.82
C ILE A 350 -8.46 -22.42 8.94
N TYR A 351 -7.19 -22.63 8.60
CA TYR A 351 -6.05 -22.52 9.51
C TYR A 351 -5.16 -21.40 9.01
N VAL A 352 -4.71 -20.54 9.92
CA VAL A 352 -3.89 -19.36 9.60
C VAL A 352 -2.63 -19.37 10.45
N ALA A 353 -1.47 -19.27 9.80
CA ALA A 353 -0.18 -19.04 10.46
C ALA A 353 -0.09 -17.57 10.89
N ASP A 354 -0.18 -17.35 12.19
CA ASP A 354 -0.10 -16.04 12.85
C ASP A 354 1.33 -15.83 13.35
N GLN A 355 2.16 -15.19 12.50
CA GLN A 355 3.61 -15.19 12.66
C GLN A 355 4.04 -14.45 13.93
N ARG A 356 3.52 -13.23 14.17
CA ARG A 356 3.87 -12.47 15.39
C ARG A 356 3.05 -12.92 16.60
N GLY A 357 1.89 -13.54 16.40
CA GLY A 357 1.17 -14.28 17.44
C GLY A 357 1.88 -15.57 17.87
N ASN A 358 2.87 -16.05 17.08
CA ASN A 358 3.56 -17.33 17.26
C ASN A 358 2.58 -18.49 17.47
N SER A 359 1.54 -18.55 16.63
CA SER A 359 0.42 -19.50 16.78
C SER A 359 -0.18 -19.89 15.44
N ILE A 360 -0.93 -21.00 15.44
CA ILE A 360 -1.91 -21.29 14.38
C ILE A 360 -3.31 -21.02 14.94
N GLN A 361 -4.09 -20.21 14.23
CA GLN A 361 -5.49 -19.95 14.56
C GLN A 361 -6.42 -20.71 13.58
N ARG A 362 -7.44 -21.37 14.12
CA ARG A 362 -8.46 -22.13 13.38
C ARG A 362 -9.78 -21.36 13.35
N PHE A 363 -10.40 -21.32 12.18
CA PHE A 363 -11.71 -20.71 11.91
C PHE A 363 -12.60 -21.67 11.12
N SER A 364 -13.90 -21.42 11.12
CA SER A 364 -14.86 -22.06 10.19
C SER A 364 -14.72 -21.48 8.78
N ALA A 365 -15.32 -22.13 7.78
CA ALA A 365 -15.48 -21.59 6.42
C ALA A 365 -16.14 -20.19 6.37
N SER A 366 -16.96 -19.82 7.37
CA SER A 366 -17.58 -18.50 7.48
C SER A 366 -16.77 -17.51 8.32
N GLY A 367 -15.51 -17.80 8.64
CA GLY A 367 -14.61 -16.92 9.40
C GLY A 367 -14.85 -16.84 10.91
N ALA A 368 -15.77 -17.63 11.48
CA ALA A 368 -15.93 -17.71 12.94
C ALA A 368 -14.74 -18.45 13.58
N PHE A 369 -14.13 -17.87 14.63
CA PHE A 369 -13.01 -18.49 15.36
C PHE A 369 -13.43 -19.78 16.07
N LEU A 370 -12.60 -20.82 15.94
CA LEU A 370 -12.82 -22.15 16.52
C LEU A 370 -11.77 -22.53 17.58
N GLY A 371 -10.60 -21.89 17.60
CA GLY A 371 -9.54 -22.16 18.56
C GLY A 371 -8.16 -21.77 18.02
N LYS A 372 -7.13 -21.82 18.88
CA LYS A 372 -5.73 -21.62 18.48
C LYS A 372 -4.80 -22.48 19.31
N TRP A 373 -3.61 -22.74 18.78
CA TRP A 373 -2.51 -23.35 19.52
C TRP A 373 -1.16 -22.74 19.12
N GLY A 374 -0.16 -22.90 19.97
CA GLY A 374 1.15 -22.28 19.79
C GLY A 374 1.46 -21.20 20.82
N SER A 375 2.75 -21.01 21.06
CA SER A 375 3.33 -19.88 21.78
C SER A 375 4.76 -19.69 21.29
N TYR A 376 5.36 -18.54 21.57
CA TYR A 376 6.78 -18.31 21.30
C TYR A 376 7.67 -19.40 21.92
N GLY A 377 8.66 -19.89 21.16
CA GLY A 377 9.73 -20.77 21.64
C GLY A 377 10.09 -21.91 20.69
N SER A 378 10.80 -22.92 21.22
CA SER A 378 11.39 -24.01 20.43
C SER A 378 11.05 -25.42 20.94
N ASP A 379 10.19 -25.56 21.96
CA ASP A 379 9.63 -26.87 22.33
C ASP A 379 8.62 -27.39 21.29
N ASN A 380 8.11 -28.61 21.48
CA ASN A 380 7.08 -29.18 20.61
C ASN A 380 5.77 -28.40 20.76
N GLY A 381 5.20 -27.92 19.64
CA GLY A 381 4.01 -27.06 19.65
C GLY A 381 4.25 -25.62 20.08
N GLN A 382 5.51 -25.21 20.26
CA GLN A 382 5.91 -23.80 20.24
C GLN A 382 6.44 -23.42 18.86
N PHE A 383 6.40 -22.14 18.52
CA PHE A 383 6.87 -21.60 17.25
C PHE A 383 7.75 -20.37 17.46
N ASP A 384 8.66 -20.11 16.53
CA ASP A 384 9.34 -18.82 16.38
C ASP A 384 9.16 -18.37 14.92
N GLY A 385 8.25 -17.41 14.73
CA GLY A 385 7.88 -16.87 13.42
C GLY A 385 7.31 -17.90 12.44
N PRO A 386 6.18 -18.59 12.74
CA PRO A 386 5.59 -19.55 11.82
C PRO A 386 5.07 -18.86 10.55
N GLU A 387 5.56 -19.27 9.37
CA GLU A 387 5.19 -18.65 8.09
C GLU A 387 4.19 -19.47 7.27
N GLY A 388 4.59 -20.67 6.82
CA GLY A 388 3.73 -21.54 6.01
C GLY A 388 2.86 -22.49 6.84
N ALA A 389 1.60 -22.64 6.44
CA ALA A 389 0.71 -23.69 6.92
C ALA A 389 0.07 -24.45 5.75
N ALA A 390 -0.08 -25.76 5.88
CA ALA A 390 -0.80 -26.60 4.93
C ALA A 390 -1.62 -27.67 5.67
N VAL A 391 -2.71 -28.14 5.08
CA VAL A 391 -3.51 -29.24 5.64
C VAL A 391 -3.56 -30.40 4.65
N GLY A 392 -3.20 -31.59 5.11
CA GLY A 392 -3.28 -32.82 4.33
C GLY A 392 -4.73 -33.30 4.12
N PRO A 393 -4.97 -34.24 3.18
CA PRO A 393 -6.30 -34.79 2.94
C PRO A 393 -6.88 -35.56 4.14
N ASP A 394 -6.03 -36.02 5.05
CA ASP A 394 -6.37 -36.66 6.33
C ASP A 394 -6.70 -35.66 7.46
N GLY A 395 -6.54 -34.36 7.20
CA GLY A 395 -6.68 -33.29 8.20
C GLY A 395 -5.41 -32.99 9.00
N THR A 396 -4.28 -33.64 8.73
CA THR A 396 -3.00 -33.32 9.41
C THR A 396 -2.54 -31.91 9.01
N VAL A 397 -2.30 -31.05 9.99
CA VAL A 397 -1.84 -29.67 9.79
C VAL A 397 -0.31 -29.63 9.87
N TYR A 398 0.34 -29.18 8.80
CA TYR A 398 1.79 -29.00 8.69
C TYR A 398 2.11 -27.52 8.81
N VAL A 399 3.13 -27.18 9.59
CA VAL A 399 3.55 -25.81 9.90
C VAL A 399 5.05 -25.68 9.70
N ALA A 400 5.47 -24.72 8.88
CA ALA A 400 6.85 -24.26 8.88
C ALA A 400 7.09 -23.34 10.09
N ASP A 401 8.03 -23.75 10.92
CA ASP A 401 8.45 -23.07 12.13
C ASP A 401 9.80 -22.42 11.82
N THR A 402 9.72 -21.29 11.12
CA THR A 402 10.76 -20.78 10.22
C THR A 402 12.06 -20.47 10.95
N ASN A 403 12.02 -19.73 12.05
CA ASN A 403 13.24 -19.40 12.81
C ASN A 403 13.78 -20.57 13.66
N ASN A 404 13.07 -21.71 13.69
CA ASN A 404 13.50 -22.97 14.31
C ASN A 404 13.96 -24.02 13.27
N ASP A 405 14.06 -23.66 11.99
CA ASP A 405 14.57 -24.49 10.88
C ASP A 405 13.91 -25.88 10.76
N ARG A 406 12.59 -25.94 10.97
CA ARG A 406 11.85 -27.22 11.07
C ARG A 406 10.42 -27.14 10.57
N ILE A 407 9.88 -28.31 10.21
CA ILE A 407 8.44 -28.51 10.02
C ILE A 407 7.89 -29.25 11.24
N GLN A 408 6.80 -28.74 11.80
CA GLN A 408 6.00 -29.43 12.82
C GLN A 408 4.66 -29.87 12.20
N ARG A 409 4.12 -31.00 12.67
CA ARG A 409 2.80 -31.50 12.25
C ARG A 409 1.88 -31.75 13.45
N PHE A 410 0.58 -31.50 13.24
CA PHE A 410 -0.45 -31.52 14.26
C PHE A 410 -1.71 -32.20 13.74
N ASP A 411 -2.58 -32.67 14.64
CA ASP A 411 -3.95 -33.06 14.26
C ASP A 411 -4.86 -31.83 14.08
N VAL A 412 -6.10 -32.07 13.66
CA VAL A 412 -7.12 -31.01 13.48
C VAL A 412 -7.45 -30.22 14.75
N THR A 413 -7.03 -30.67 15.94
CA THR A 413 -7.22 -29.97 17.21
C THR A 413 -6.00 -29.16 17.65
N GLY A 414 -4.87 -29.28 16.94
CA GLY A 414 -3.60 -28.67 17.30
C GLY A 414 -2.72 -29.54 18.20
N ALA A 415 -3.05 -30.83 18.40
CA ALA A 415 -2.20 -31.73 19.18
C ALA A 415 -0.99 -32.18 18.34
N PHE A 416 0.22 -32.11 18.93
CA PHE A 416 1.48 -32.38 18.25
C PHE A 416 1.65 -33.86 17.84
N LEU A 417 1.92 -34.11 16.55
CA LEU A 417 2.08 -35.44 15.95
C LEU A 417 3.52 -35.76 15.52
N GLY A 418 4.45 -34.79 15.59
CA GLY A 418 5.85 -34.96 15.22
C GLY A 418 6.47 -33.73 14.56
N LYS A 419 7.78 -33.80 14.31
CA LYS A 419 8.55 -32.77 13.61
C LYS A 419 9.76 -33.35 12.90
N TRP A 420 10.27 -32.64 11.91
CA TRP A 420 11.53 -32.93 11.21
C TRP A 420 12.19 -31.61 10.77
N GLY A 421 13.43 -31.70 10.29
CA GLY A 421 14.25 -30.52 10.00
C GLY A 421 15.19 -30.14 11.15
N SER A 422 16.26 -29.45 10.77
CA SER A 422 17.27 -28.83 11.61
C SER A 422 18.10 -27.90 10.74
N TYR A 423 18.65 -26.81 11.30
CA TYR A 423 19.52 -25.88 10.56
C TYR A 423 20.61 -26.59 9.73
N GLY A 424 20.67 -26.29 8.44
CA GLY A 424 21.74 -26.73 7.54
C GLY A 424 21.27 -26.93 6.09
N SER A 425 22.12 -27.59 5.29
CA SER A 425 21.91 -27.78 3.85
C SER A 425 22.02 -29.23 3.36
N ALA A 426 22.26 -30.20 4.25
CA ALA A 426 22.18 -31.62 3.89
C ALA A 426 20.73 -32.07 3.62
N ASP A 427 20.57 -33.29 3.10
CA ASP A 427 19.26 -33.93 2.89
C ASP A 427 18.41 -33.88 4.17
N GLY A 428 17.23 -33.26 4.09
CA GLY A 428 16.31 -33.10 5.22
C GLY A 428 16.73 -32.08 6.30
N GLN A 429 17.83 -31.36 6.13
CA GLN A 429 18.11 -30.12 6.86
C GLN A 429 17.48 -28.93 6.14
N LEU A 430 17.10 -27.90 6.89
CA LEU A 430 16.40 -26.71 6.38
C LEU A 430 17.15 -25.44 6.82
N SER A 431 16.93 -24.33 6.13
CA SER A 431 17.36 -22.99 6.54
C SER A 431 16.25 -21.99 6.20
N SER A 432 15.63 -21.40 7.21
CA SER A 432 14.46 -20.53 7.09
C SER A 432 13.34 -21.12 6.22
N PRO A 433 12.79 -22.31 6.53
CA PRO A 433 11.70 -22.89 5.74
C PRO A 433 10.45 -22.00 5.83
N ALA A 434 9.90 -21.59 4.67
CA ALA A 434 8.75 -20.69 4.61
C ALA A 434 7.48 -21.43 4.15
N GLY A 435 7.22 -21.50 2.85
CA GLY A 435 6.05 -22.15 2.28
C GLY A 435 6.04 -23.67 2.49
N VAL A 436 4.84 -24.21 2.75
CA VAL A 436 4.56 -25.65 2.82
C VAL A 436 3.34 -25.96 1.97
N ALA A 437 3.36 -27.06 1.24
CA ALA A 437 2.20 -27.60 0.53
C ALA A 437 2.14 -29.13 0.62
N VAL A 438 0.95 -29.71 0.52
CA VAL A 438 0.75 -31.18 0.56
C VAL A 438 0.04 -31.60 -0.73
N ALA A 439 0.59 -32.59 -1.43
CA ALA A 439 -0.07 -33.18 -2.59
C ALA A 439 -1.34 -33.95 -2.17
N PRO A 440 -2.43 -33.90 -2.95
CA PRO A 440 -3.61 -34.73 -2.70
C PRO A 440 -3.30 -36.22 -2.80
N ASP A 441 -3.99 -37.01 -1.97
CA ASP A 441 -3.80 -38.47 -1.90
C ASP A 441 -4.15 -39.13 -3.24
N GLY A 442 -3.24 -39.98 -3.72
CA GLY A 442 -3.31 -40.61 -5.04
C GLY A 442 -2.04 -40.40 -5.89
N LEU A 443 -1.25 -39.36 -5.60
CA LEU A 443 0.05 -39.11 -6.25
C LEU A 443 1.24 -39.80 -5.56
N SER A 444 1.05 -40.29 -4.33
CA SER A 444 2.06 -41.02 -3.55
C SER A 444 1.45 -42.25 -2.85
N PRO A 445 2.05 -43.45 -2.95
CA PRO A 445 1.57 -44.65 -2.24
C PRO A 445 1.74 -44.65 -0.71
N SER A 446 2.39 -43.62 -0.13
CA SER A 446 2.78 -43.56 1.29
C SER A 446 2.07 -42.44 2.09
N GLY A 447 0.99 -41.89 1.54
CA GLY A 447 0.38 -40.62 1.99
C GLY A 447 1.00 -39.43 1.24
N GLY A 448 0.24 -38.33 1.13
CA GLY A 448 0.62 -37.14 0.36
C GLY A 448 2.06 -36.65 0.60
N THR A 449 2.73 -36.29 -0.50
CA THR A 449 4.06 -35.65 -0.46
C THR A 449 3.95 -34.24 0.11
N VAL A 450 4.80 -33.91 1.08
CA VAL A 450 4.94 -32.57 1.64
C VAL A 450 6.08 -31.85 0.93
N TYR A 451 5.77 -30.75 0.25
CA TYR A 451 6.75 -29.87 -0.38
C TYR A 451 7.04 -28.70 0.54
N VAL A 452 8.32 -28.41 0.76
CA VAL A 452 8.80 -27.34 1.64
C VAL A 452 9.71 -26.42 0.84
N ALA A 453 9.39 -25.12 0.86
CA ALA A 453 10.29 -24.08 0.38
C ALA A 453 11.40 -23.88 1.42
N ASP A 454 12.61 -24.32 1.07
CA ASP A 454 13.81 -24.25 1.91
C ASP A 454 14.58 -22.99 1.48
N THR A 455 14.08 -21.84 1.96
CA THR A 455 14.22 -20.53 1.31
C THR A 455 15.68 -20.07 1.18
N ASP A 456 16.47 -20.12 2.26
CA ASP A 456 17.88 -19.67 2.20
C ASP A 456 18.77 -20.64 1.40
N ASN A 457 18.45 -21.93 1.45
CA ASN A 457 19.09 -22.95 0.62
C ASN A 457 18.66 -22.86 -0.86
N ARG A 458 17.61 -22.09 -1.17
CA ARG A 458 17.09 -21.79 -2.53
C ARG A 458 16.74 -23.04 -3.34
N ARG A 459 15.97 -23.94 -2.71
CA ARG A 459 15.47 -25.20 -3.26
C ARG A 459 14.08 -25.53 -2.71
N ILE A 460 13.37 -26.46 -3.35
CA ILE A 460 12.21 -27.12 -2.77
C ILE A 460 12.63 -28.52 -2.34
N GLN A 461 12.38 -28.88 -1.08
CA GLN A 461 12.56 -30.26 -0.58
C GLN A 461 11.22 -31.00 -0.51
N CYS A 462 11.25 -32.29 -0.81
CA CYS A 462 10.13 -33.20 -0.81
C CYS A 462 10.24 -34.18 0.36
N PHE A 463 9.17 -34.33 1.13
CA PHE A 463 9.09 -35.24 2.28
C PHE A 463 7.86 -36.14 2.21
N SER A 464 7.90 -37.28 2.88
CA SER A 464 6.68 -38.02 3.20
C SER A 464 5.81 -37.26 4.21
N ALA A 465 4.54 -37.64 4.35
CA ALA A 465 3.65 -37.20 5.44
C ALA A 465 4.22 -37.43 6.87
N THR A 466 5.30 -38.23 7.01
CA THR A 466 6.02 -38.49 8.26
C THR A 466 7.38 -37.78 8.38
N GLY A 467 7.76 -36.95 7.41
CA GLY A 467 9.03 -36.20 7.43
C GLY A 467 10.26 -36.97 6.95
N ALA A 468 10.09 -38.12 6.28
CA ALA A 468 11.21 -38.78 5.62
C ALA A 468 11.54 -38.04 4.31
N TYR A 469 12.79 -37.65 4.11
CA TYR A 469 13.25 -36.99 2.89
C TYR A 469 13.09 -37.92 1.67
N LEU A 470 12.52 -37.38 0.59
CA LEU A 470 12.26 -38.08 -0.67
C LEU A 470 13.07 -37.53 -1.85
N GLY A 471 13.65 -36.33 -1.73
CA GLY A 471 14.42 -35.66 -2.76
C GLY A 471 14.19 -34.15 -2.76
N GLU A 472 14.81 -33.45 -3.71
CA GLU A 472 14.74 -31.99 -3.86
C GLU A 472 14.70 -31.59 -5.34
N PHE A 473 14.28 -30.37 -5.62
CA PHE A 473 14.43 -29.76 -6.94
C PHE A 473 14.67 -28.25 -6.87
N GLY A 474 15.28 -27.76 -7.95
CA GLY A 474 15.77 -26.39 -8.07
C GLY A 474 16.99 -26.09 -7.19
N HIS A 475 17.67 -25.00 -7.53
CA HIS A 475 18.89 -24.56 -6.87
C HIS A 475 19.11 -23.06 -7.07
N ALA A 476 20.04 -22.49 -6.32
CA ALA A 476 20.46 -21.10 -6.38
C ALA A 476 20.68 -20.55 -7.82
N GLY A 477 19.88 -19.57 -8.23
CA GLY A 477 20.07 -18.81 -9.48
C GLY A 477 18.80 -18.17 -10.04
N GLY A 478 18.96 -17.33 -11.07
CA GLY A 478 17.83 -16.64 -11.75
C GLY A 478 17.28 -17.36 -12.99
N GLY A 479 17.89 -18.48 -13.39
CA GLY A 479 17.49 -19.25 -14.57
C GLY A 479 16.14 -19.97 -14.41
N ASP A 480 15.73 -20.66 -15.46
CA ASP A 480 14.55 -21.53 -15.45
C ASP A 480 14.79 -22.73 -14.53
N GLY A 481 13.86 -22.99 -13.61
CA GLY A 481 13.98 -24.03 -12.60
C GLY A 481 15.00 -23.73 -11.49
N GLN A 482 15.53 -22.50 -11.42
CA GLN A 482 16.42 -22.02 -10.37
C GLN A 482 15.66 -21.06 -9.45
N PHE A 483 16.15 -20.82 -8.23
CA PHE A 483 15.52 -19.91 -7.27
C PHE A 483 16.50 -18.87 -6.70
N SER A 484 15.98 -17.67 -6.46
CA SER A 484 16.65 -16.59 -5.73
C SER A 484 16.12 -16.43 -4.31
N SER A 485 14.82 -16.56 -4.11
CA SER A 485 14.15 -16.67 -2.81
C SER A 485 12.80 -17.40 -2.97
N PRO A 486 12.77 -18.74 -2.88
CA PRO A 486 11.53 -19.49 -2.94
C PRO A 486 10.79 -19.35 -1.60
N VAL A 487 9.66 -18.64 -1.57
CA VAL A 487 8.93 -18.33 -0.33
C VAL A 487 7.57 -19.01 -0.26
N GLY A 488 6.80 -19.00 -1.35
CA GLY A 488 5.48 -19.62 -1.45
C GLY A 488 5.51 -20.91 -2.27
N VAL A 489 4.76 -21.93 -1.86
CA VAL A 489 4.55 -23.15 -2.65
C VAL A 489 3.09 -23.60 -2.56
N ALA A 490 2.52 -24.05 -3.68
CA ALA A 490 1.22 -24.69 -3.77
C ALA A 490 1.25 -25.87 -4.75
N VAL A 491 0.29 -26.79 -4.64
CA VAL A 491 0.11 -27.92 -5.55
C VAL A 491 -1.30 -27.87 -6.10
N GLY A 492 -1.44 -27.89 -7.44
CA GLY A 492 -2.73 -27.98 -8.11
C GLY A 492 -3.33 -29.39 -8.02
N SER A 493 -4.63 -29.51 -8.31
CA SER A 493 -5.31 -30.83 -8.37
C SER A 493 -4.81 -31.72 -9.51
N ASP A 494 -4.06 -31.16 -10.45
CA ASP A 494 -3.32 -31.81 -11.54
C ASP A 494 -1.94 -32.34 -11.09
N GLY A 495 -1.50 -32.04 -9.86
CA GLY A 495 -0.17 -32.37 -9.35
C GLY A 495 0.93 -31.42 -9.81
N VAL A 496 0.60 -30.29 -10.46
CA VAL A 496 1.59 -29.25 -10.80
C VAL A 496 1.92 -28.44 -9.56
N ILE A 497 3.21 -28.28 -9.31
CA ILE A 497 3.74 -27.49 -8.20
C ILE A 497 3.96 -26.05 -8.68
N TYR A 498 3.50 -25.08 -7.92
CA TYR A 498 3.67 -23.65 -8.18
C TYR A 498 4.56 -23.08 -7.08
N VAL A 499 5.64 -22.41 -7.46
CA VAL A 499 6.61 -21.81 -6.53
C VAL A 499 6.73 -20.32 -6.80
N VAL A 500 6.61 -19.52 -5.75
CA VAL A 500 6.86 -18.07 -5.77
C VAL A 500 8.34 -17.82 -5.48
N ASP A 501 9.03 -17.22 -6.44
CA ASP A 501 10.45 -16.83 -6.36
C ASP A 501 10.53 -15.31 -6.22
N ASP A 502 10.42 -14.86 -4.97
CA ASP A 502 10.15 -13.47 -4.54
C ASP A 502 11.14 -12.45 -5.13
N PHE A 503 12.44 -12.60 -4.86
CA PHE A 503 13.49 -11.72 -5.42
C PHE A 503 13.61 -11.76 -6.95
N SER A 504 12.97 -12.72 -7.63
CA SER A 504 12.87 -12.74 -9.10
C SER A 504 11.50 -12.27 -9.61
N SER A 505 10.61 -11.85 -8.72
CA SER A 505 9.24 -11.37 -8.94
C SER A 505 8.46 -12.26 -9.92
N ARG A 506 8.54 -13.58 -9.72
CA ARG A 506 8.01 -14.57 -10.66
C ARG A 506 7.41 -15.80 -9.97
N ILE A 507 6.49 -16.45 -10.68
CA ILE A 507 5.94 -17.76 -10.31
C ILE A 507 6.48 -18.77 -11.31
N GLN A 508 6.99 -19.90 -10.81
CA GLN A 508 7.49 -21.01 -11.62
C GLN A 508 6.63 -22.26 -11.39
N ARG A 509 6.33 -23.00 -12.46
CA ARG A 509 5.59 -24.28 -12.43
C ARG A 509 6.56 -25.45 -12.59
N PHE A 510 6.30 -26.52 -11.86
CA PHE A 510 7.05 -27.78 -11.91
C PHE A 510 6.12 -28.99 -11.94
N SER A 511 6.58 -30.09 -12.55
CA SER A 511 5.90 -31.38 -12.40
C SER A 511 6.00 -31.88 -10.95
N ALA A 512 5.20 -32.88 -10.58
CA ALA A 512 5.31 -33.55 -9.28
C ALA A 512 6.72 -34.13 -8.97
N THR A 513 7.56 -34.33 -10.01
CA THR A 513 8.95 -34.80 -9.92
C THR A 513 9.99 -33.68 -9.99
N GLY A 514 9.58 -32.41 -10.02
CA GLY A 514 10.48 -31.24 -10.04
C GLY A 514 11.00 -30.82 -11.42
N GLU A 515 10.42 -31.30 -12.52
CA GLU A 515 10.78 -30.83 -13.87
C GLU A 515 10.14 -29.46 -14.14
N PHE A 516 10.90 -28.48 -14.62
CA PHE A 516 10.39 -27.14 -14.92
C PHE A 516 9.40 -27.15 -16.10
N LEU A 517 8.20 -26.61 -15.89
CA LEU A 517 7.10 -26.57 -16.87
C LEU A 517 6.85 -25.17 -17.46
N GLY A 518 7.31 -24.10 -16.80
CA GLY A 518 7.13 -22.73 -17.27
C GLY A 518 7.14 -21.69 -16.14
N LYS A 519 7.06 -20.41 -16.51
CA LYS A 519 7.05 -19.29 -15.56
C LYS A 519 6.34 -18.07 -16.11
N TRP A 520 5.87 -17.20 -15.23
CA TRP A 520 5.43 -15.84 -15.54
C TRP A 520 5.76 -14.89 -14.37
N GLY A 521 5.59 -13.59 -14.60
CA GLY A 521 5.95 -12.55 -13.63
C GLY A 521 7.19 -11.75 -14.01
N SER A 522 7.23 -10.52 -13.52
CA SER A 522 8.37 -9.60 -13.55
C SER A 522 8.16 -8.54 -12.46
N TYR A 523 9.21 -7.82 -12.07
CA TYR A 523 9.06 -6.72 -11.10
C TYR A 523 8.19 -5.58 -11.64
N GLY A 524 7.24 -5.09 -10.84
CA GLY A 524 6.52 -3.84 -11.10
C GLY A 524 5.03 -3.83 -10.70
N PRO A 525 4.34 -2.69 -10.86
CA PRO A 525 2.96 -2.51 -10.41
C PRO A 525 1.89 -2.92 -11.44
N GLY A 526 2.29 -3.33 -12.65
CA GLY A 526 1.37 -3.71 -13.73
C GLY A 526 0.65 -5.05 -13.50
N ASP A 527 -0.26 -5.40 -14.40
CA ASP A 527 -0.94 -6.69 -14.41
C ASP A 527 0.05 -7.82 -14.71
N GLY A 528 0.12 -8.85 -13.85
CA GLY A 528 1.11 -9.92 -13.99
C GLY A 528 2.55 -9.48 -13.72
N GLN A 529 2.75 -8.28 -13.18
CA GLN A 529 3.98 -7.85 -12.52
C GLN A 529 3.78 -7.87 -11.02
N PHE A 530 4.83 -8.11 -10.24
CA PHE A 530 4.75 -8.27 -8.79
C PHE A 530 5.73 -7.35 -8.05
N ASP A 531 5.34 -6.93 -6.86
CA ASP A 531 6.17 -6.25 -5.86
C ASP A 531 6.07 -7.06 -4.55
N SER A 532 7.18 -7.73 -4.21
CA SER A 532 7.30 -8.78 -3.19
C SER A 532 6.13 -9.80 -3.16
N PRO A 533 6.02 -10.72 -4.14
CA PRO A 533 5.02 -11.78 -4.09
C PRO A 533 5.41 -12.84 -3.05
N GLU A 534 4.49 -13.20 -2.15
CA GLU A 534 4.78 -14.12 -1.04
C GLU A 534 3.98 -15.42 -1.09
N GLY A 535 2.67 -15.32 -1.34
CA GLY A 535 1.74 -16.44 -1.30
C GLY A 535 1.25 -16.88 -2.67
N VAL A 536 1.04 -18.18 -2.86
CA VAL A 536 0.34 -18.74 -4.03
C VAL A 536 -0.70 -19.76 -3.59
N ALA A 537 -1.85 -19.76 -4.26
CA ALA A 537 -2.89 -20.78 -4.11
C ALA A 537 -3.46 -21.15 -5.49
N VAL A 538 -3.97 -22.38 -5.64
CA VAL A 538 -4.50 -22.89 -6.91
C VAL A 538 -5.91 -23.42 -6.67
N GLY A 539 -6.88 -22.93 -7.45
CA GLY A 539 -8.26 -23.39 -7.44
C GLY A 539 -8.43 -24.76 -8.11
N PRO A 540 -9.50 -25.52 -7.81
CA PRO A 540 -9.78 -26.81 -8.47
C PRO A 540 -10.03 -26.73 -9.98
N ASP A 541 -10.21 -25.51 -10.51
CA ASP A 541 -10.37 -25.17 -11.93
C ASP A 541 -9.05 -24.76 -12.61
N GLY A 542 -7.93 -24.77 -11.87
CA GLY A 542 -6.62 -24.32 -12.34
C GLY A 542 -6.39 -22.80 -12.23
N THR A 543 -7.34 -22.03 -11.68
CA THR A 543 -7.15 -20.59 -11.43
C THR A 543 -6.07 -20.38 -10.36
N VAL A 544 -5.05 -19.58 -10.64
CA VAL A 544 -3.93 -19.31 -9.74
C VAL A 544 -4.10 -17.95 -9.07
N TYR A 545 -3.96 -17.90 -7.75
CA TYR A 545 -4.04 -16.69 -6.94
C TYR A 545 -2.66 -16.40 -6.36
N VAL A 546 -2.15 -15.19 -6.54
CA VAL A 546 -0.85 -14.76 -6.02
C VAL A 546 -1.05 -13.56 -5.09
N ALA A 547 -0.57 -13.66 -3.86
CA ALA A 547 -0.50 -12.53 -2.93
C ALA A 547 0.71 -11.67 -3.27
N ASP A 548 0.44 -10.48 -3.80
CA ASP A 548 1.39 -9.47 -4.26
C ASP A 548 1.50 -8.42 -3.16
N ALA A 549 2.41 -8.65 -2.20
CA ALA A 549 2.27 -8.14 -0.84
C ALA A 549 2.53 -6.63 -0.76
N ASP A 550 3.64 -6.15 -1.33
CA ASP A 550 3.94 -4.71 -1.40
C ASP A 550 3.11 -4.02 -2.50
N GLY A 551 2.56 -4.79 -3.45
CA GLY A 551 1.51 -4.35 -4.38
C GLY A 551 0.11 -4.20 -3.73
N GLU A 552 -0.03 -4.47 -2.43
CA GLU A 552 -1.26 -4.43 -1.61
C GLU A 552 -2.48 -5.11 -2.28
N ARG A 553 -2.26 -6.23 -2.99
CA ARG A 553 -3.30 -6.91 -3.77
C ARG A 553 -3.10 -8.42 -3.88
N ILE A 554 -4.18 -9.14 -4.17
CA ILE A 554 -4.12 -10.51 -4.72
C ILE A 554 -4.33 -10.39 -6.22
N GLN A 555 -3.44 -10.95 -7.03
CA GLN A 555 -3.63 -11.07 -8.47
C GLN A 555 -4.12 -12.48 -8.82
N VAL A 556 -5.08 -12.56 -9.74
CA VAL A 556 -5.72 -13.82 -10.15
C VAL A 556 -5.37 -14.11 -11.60
N PHE A 557 -4.96 -15.34 -11.91
CA PHE A 557 -4.50 -15.78 -13.22
C PHE A 557 -5.24 -17.04 -13.68
N GLY A 558 -5.44 -17.16 -14.99
CA GLY A 558 -5.99 -18.37 -15.61
C GLY A 558 -5.31 -18.68 -16.95
N ALA A 559 -5.60 -19.84 -17.50
CA ALA A 559 -5.03 -20.31 -18.77
C ALA A 559 -5.57 -19.54 -20.01
N ALA A 560 -6.66 -18.79 -19.86
CA ALA A 560 -7.25 -17.98 -20.92
C ALA A 560 -8.00 -16.77 -20.34
N TYR A 561 -8.11 -15.69 -21.11
CA TYR A 561 -8.96 -14.56 -20.77
C TYR A 561 -10.45 -14.90 -20.96
N PRO A 562 -11.34 -14.63 -19.98
CA PRO A 562 -12.77 -14.82 -20.13
C PRO A 562 -13.38 -13.94 -21.23
N ALA A 563 -14.28 -14.52 -22.03
CA ALA A 563 -15.08 -13.77 -23.00
C ALA A 563 -16.17 -12.89 -22.36
N ALA A 564 -16.48 -13.10 -21.07
CA ALA A 564 -17.44 -12.30 -20.32
C ALA A 564 -16.76 -11.07 -19.67
N TRP A 565 -17.51 -9.99 -19.54
CA TRP A 565 -17.19 -8.86 -18.66
C TRP A 565 -17.41 -9.26 -17.21
N ARG A 566 -16.43 -8.97 -16.35
CA ARG A 566 -16.59 -9.05 -14.90
C ARG A 566 -17.04 -7.68 -14.38
N GLY A 567 -18.28 -7.60 -13.88
CA GLY A 567 -18.87 -6.39 -13.31
C GLY A 567 -18.85 -6.44 -11.77
N GLU A 568 -18.38 -5.36 -11.15
CA GLU A 568 -18.38 -5.11 -9.71
C GLU A 568 -19.26 -3.89 -9.43
N PHE A 569 -20.19 -3.98 -8.47
CA PHE A 569 -21.07 -2.89 -8.08
C PHE A 569 -20.79 -2.45 -6.65
N PHE A 570 -20.94 -1.16 -6.35
CA PHE A 570 -20.61 -0.52 -5.08
C PHE A 570 -21.79 0.36 -4.65
N ALA A 571 -22.16 0.32 -3.37
CA ALA A 571 -23.22 1.15 -2.78
C ALA A 571 -22.75 2.58 -2.45
N ASN A 572 -22.10 3.23 -3.43
CA ASN A 572 -21.69 4.63 -3.43
C ASN A 572 -21.30 5.03 -4.87
N ARG A 573 -21.28 6.32 -5.20
CA ARG A 573 -20.88 6.85 -6.53
C ARG A 573 -19.37 6.84 -6.84
N TRP A 574 -18.52 6.23 -6.00
CA TRP A 574 -17.06 6.45 -6.01
C TRP A 574 -16.23 5.17 -6.14
N LEU A 575 -16.86 4.02 -6.40
CA LEU A 575 -16.22 2.69 -6.46
C LEU A 575 -15.42 2.36 -5.17
N ALA A 576 -15.85 2.93 -4.04
CA ALA A 576 -15.13 2.86 -2.78
C ALA A 576 -15.55 1.65 -1.95
N GLY A 577 -14.58 1.04 -1.26
CA GLY A 577 -14.80 -0.13 -0.40
C GLY A 577 -14.90 -1.46 -1.15
N ARG A 578 -15.58 -2.44 -0.55
CA ARG A 578 -15.79 -3.76 -1.17
C ARG A 578 -17.01 -3.72 -2.11
N PRO A 579 -16.97 -4.40 -3.27
CA PRO A 579 -18.15 -4.59 -4.10
C PRO A 579 -19.28 -5.27 -3.30
N VAL A 580 -20.51 -4.77 -3.46
CA VAL A 580 -21.73 -5.35 -2.87
C VAL A 580 -22.36 -6.42 -3.76
N LEU A 581 -22.01 -6.43 -5.05
CA LEU A 581 -22.41 -7.43 -6.03
C LEU A 581 -21.27 -7.60 -7.05
N ILE A 582 -20.98 -8.86 -7.43
CA ILE A 582 -20.03 -9.20 -8.49
C ILE A 582 -20.71 -10.20 -9.42
N GLN A 583 -20.76 -9.90 -10.72
CA GLN A 583 -21.46 -10.72 -11.70
C GLN A 583 -20.79 -10.63 -13.08
N ASN A 584 -20.87 -11.73 -13.85
CA ASN A 584 -20.33 -11.80 -15.20
C ASN A 584 -21.41 -11.57 -16.26
N TYR A 585 -21.08 -10.81 -17.32
CA TYR A 585 -22.01 -10.40 -18.38
C TYR A 585 -21.41 -10.63 -19.77
N ALA A 586 -22.23 -11.02 -20.75
CA ALA A 586 -21.76 -11.22 -22.13
C ALA A 586 -21.47 -9.88 -22.85
N ALA A 587 -22.24 -8.85 -22.53
CA ALA A 587 -22.14 -7.49 -23.06
C ALA A 587 -22.55 -6.47 -21.98
N LEU A 588 -22.25 -5.19 -22.20
CA LEU A 588 -22.75 -4.09 -21.37
C LEU A 588 -23.88 -3.40 -22.16
N ASP A 589 -25.12 -3.79 -21.87
CA ASP A 589 -26.35 -3.24 -22.45
C ASP A 589 -27.43 -3.34 -21.37
N PHE A 590 -27.45 -2.35 -20.49
CA PHE A 590 -28.24 -2.32 -19.26
C PHE A 590 -29.25 -1.17 -19.29
N ASP A 591 -30.49 -1.52 -19.01
CA ASP A 591 -31.57 -0.61 -18.64
C ASP A 591 -32.16 -1.16 -17.34
N TRP A 592 -31.80 -0.52 -16.22
CA TRP A 592 -32.31 -0.88 -14.90
C TRP A 592 -33.58 -0.08 -14.55
N GLY A 593 -33.95 0.92 -15.36
CA GLY A 593 -34.96 1.91 -15.01
C GLY A 593 -34.69 2.52 -13.64
N THR A 594 -35.74 2.68 -12.83
CA THR A 594 -35.63 3.15 -11.43
C THR A 594 -35.38 1.99 -10.44
N GLY A 595 -34.60 0.99 -10.86
CA GLY A 595 -34.40 -0.28 -10.15
C GLY A 595 -32.93 -0.56 -9.84
N ALA A 596 -32.68 -1.42 -8.85
CA ALA A 596 -31.32 -1.80 -8.49
C ALA A 596 -30.71 -2.83 -9.48
N PRO A 597 -29.40 -2.79 -9.75
CA PRO A 597 -28.72 -3.77 -10.61
C PRO A 597 -28.82 -5.22 -10.17
N GLY A 598 -29.06 -5.46 -8.88
CA GLY A 598 -29.24 -6.79 -8.30
C GLY A 598 -29.31 -6.74 -6.77
N ALA A 599 -29.51 -7.89 -6.14
CA ALA A 599 -29.58 -7.98 -4.68
C ALA A 599 -28.26 -7.51 -4.04
N GLY A 600 -28.34 -6.54 -3.12
CA GLY A 600 -27.20 -5.95 -2.42
C GLY A 600 -26.77 -4.58 -2.96
N ALA A 601 -27.08 -4.23 -4.21
CA ALA A 601 -26.92 -2.88 -4.73
C ALA A 601 -28.16 -2.01 -4.41
N PRO A 602 -28.00 -0.70 -4.14
CA PRO A 602 -29.14 0.22 -4.08
C PRO A 602 -29.68 0.53 -5.49
N ALA A 603 -30.85 1.19 -5.57
CA ALA A 603 -31.46 1.61 -6.84
C ALA A 603 -30.80 2.87 -7.39
N ASP A 604 -30.60 3.87 -6.53
CA ASP A 604 -29.86 5.11 -6.78
C ASP A 604 -28.51 5.09 -6.01
N ASP A 605 -27.64 6.08 -6.21
CA ASP A 605 -26.38 6.26 -5.47
C ASP A 605 -25.38 5.09 -5.57
N PHE A 606 -25.44 4.28 -6.63
CA PHE A 606 -24.48 3.19 -6.88
C PHE A 606 -23.43 3.54 -7.93
N SER A 607 -22.33 2.78 -7.94
CA SER A 607 -21.36 2.77 -9.04
C SER A 607 -20.99 1.36 -9.44
N ALA A 608 -20.47 1.19 -10.65
CA ALA A 608 -20.08 -0.09 -11.21
C ALA A 608 -18.75 0.00 -11.97
N ARG A 609 -17.92 -1.04 -11.86
CA ARG A 609 -16.70 -1.25 -12.65
C ARG A 609 -16.82 -2.54 -13.44
N PHE A 610 -16.69 -2.45 -14.75
CA PHE A 610 -16.68 -3.59 -15.68
C PHE A 610 -15.29 -3.73 -16.29
N GLN A 611 -14.76 -4.95 -16.32
CA GLN A 611 -13.45 -5.25 -16.91
C GLN A 611 -13.51 -6.50 -17.80
N ARG A 612 -12.76 -6.47 -18.92
CA ARG A 612 -12.52 -7.63 -19.80
C ARG A 612 -11.25 -7.43 -20.62
N TYR A 613 -10.53 -8.52 -20.93
CA TYR A 613 -9.55 -8.51 -22.03
C TYR A 613 -10.21 -8.96 -23.32
N ALA A 614 -10.06 -8.17 -24.39
CA ALA A 614 -10.61 -8.48 -25.70
C ALA A 614 -9.50 -8.62 -26.74
N TRP A 615 -9.56 -9.70 -27.55
CA TRP A 615 -8.69 -9.81 -28.72
C TRP A 615 -9.11 -8.77 -29.76
N CYS A 616 -8.12 -8.01 -30.23
CA CYS A 616 -8.25 -7.02 -31.29
C CYS A 616 -7.34 -7.42 -32.45
N GLU A 617 -7.82 -7.22 -33.67
CA GLU A 617 -6.97 -7.13 -34.86
C GLU A 617 -6.36 -5.73 -34.98
N ASN A 618 -5.23 -5.61 -35.67
CA ASN A 618 -4.57 -4.31 -35.91
C ASN A 618 -5.46 -3.38 -36.75
N ALA A 619 -6.14 -2.44 -36.09
CA ALA A 619 -7.15 -1.57 -36.67
C ALA A 619 -7.46 -0.37 -35.77
N THR A 620 -8.21 0.61 -36.30
CA THR A 620 -8.85 1.66 -35.49
C THR A 620 -10.26 1.23 -35.09
N TYR A 621 -10.54 1.27 -33.80
CA TYR A 621 -11.84 0.95 -33.21
C TYR A 621 -12.54 2.22 -32.74
N ARG A 622 -13.87 2.27 -32.94
CA ARG A 622 -14.73 3.31 -32.40
C ARG A 622 -15.55 2.74 -31.26
N PHE A 623 -15.26 3.19 -30.06
CA PHE A 623 -16.06 2.89 -28.88
C PHE A 623 -17.21 3.90 -28.78
N THR A 624 -18.42 3.43 -28.53
CA THR A 624 -19.61 4.26 -28.29
C THR A 624 -20.21 3.86 -26.95
N VAL A 625 -20.27 4.80 -26.00
CA VAL A 625 -20.80 4.56 -24.65
C VAL A 625 -22.00 5.45 -24.43
N SER A 626 -23.12 4.90 -24.01
CA SER A 626 -24.29 5.67 -23.55
C SER A 626 -24.52 5.38 -22.06
N ALA A 627 -24.79 6.42 -21.28
CA ALA A 627 -24.99 6.32 -19.84
C ALA A 627 -25.98 7.37 -19.34
N ASP A 628 -26.85 7.00 -18.39
CA ASP A 628 -27.53 7.98 -17.52
C ASP A 628 -26.63 8.27 -16.32
N ASP A 629 -26.40 9.54 -16.01
CA ASP A 629 -25.28 10.03 -15.20
C ASP A 629 -23.88 9.68 -15.73
N GLY A 630 -22.97 9.20 -14.87
CA GLY A 630 -21.54 9.36 -15.04
C GLY A 630 -20.85 8.13 -15.61
N VAL A 631 -19.93 8.32 -16.57
CA VAL A 631 -19.23 7.20 -17.22
C VAL A 631 -17.79 7.51 -17.60
N ARG A 632 -16.94 6.48 -17.52
CA ARG A 632 -15.53 6.51 -17.92
C ARG A 632 -15.15 5.23 -18.67
N LEU A 633 -14.29 5.35 -19.68
CA LEU A 633 -13.79 4.23 -20.50
C LEU A 633 -12.26 4.31 -20.61
N TRP A 634 -11.58 3.18 -20.36
CA TRP A 634 -10.15 3.00 -20.60
C TRP A 634 -9.90 1.82 -21.53
N VAL A 635 -8.82 1.93 -22.31
CA VAL A 635 -8.20 0.81 -23.01
C VAL A 635 -6.70 0.84 -22.69
N ASP A 636 -6.16 -0.28 -22.17
CA ASP A 636 -4.77 -0.39 -21.68
C ASP A 636 -4.34 0.82 -20.81
N ASP A 637 -5.18 1.14 -19.81
CA ASP A 637 -5.06 2.29 -18.90
C ASP A 637 -5.04 3.68 -19.54
N THR A 638 -5.14 3.77 -20.86
CA THR A 638 -5.42 5.02 -21.56
C THR A 638 -6.89 5.39 -21.40
N LEU A 639 -7.17 6.45 -20.65
CA LEU A 639 -8.50 7.03 -20.47
C LEU A 639 -8.97 7.68 -21.78
N LEU A 640 -10.05 7.15 -22.37
CA LEU A 640 -10.62 7.59 -23.64
C LEU A 640 -11.85 8.49 -23.48
N ILE A 641 -12.69 8.19 -22.48
CA ILE A 641 -13.90 8.94 -22.17
C ILE A 641 -13.84 9.23 -20.67
N GLU A 642 -13.91 10.51 -20.30
CA GLU A 642 -13.90 10.98 -18.93
C GLU A 642 -15.12 11.88 -18.70
N GLN A 643 -16.21 11.31 -18.20
CA GLN A 643 -17.48 12.00 -17.98
C GLN A 643 -18.08 11.60 -16.61
N TRP A 644 -17.29 11.67 -15.54
CA TRP A 644 -17.75 11.40 -14.17
C TRP A 644 -18.56 12.58 -13.59
N ARG A 645 -19.76 12.79 -14.11
CA ARG A 645 -20.69 13.86 -13.70
C ARG A 645 -22.13 13.48 -14.00
N ASP A 646 -23.05 14.07 -13.25
CA ASP A 646 -24.49 13.87 -13.43
C ASP A 646 -24.92 14.32 -14.84
N SER A 647 -25.75 13.52 -15.51
CA SER A 647 -26.05 13.62 -16.95
C SER A 647 -27.38 12.92 -17.28
N GLN A 648 -28.09 13.39 -18.32
CA GLN A 648 -29.36 12.78 -18.75
C GLN A 648 -29.15 11.95 -20.02
N GLY A 649 -28.95 10.64 -19.87
CA GLY A 649 -28.89 9.64 -20.95
C GLY A 649 -27.99 10.03 -22.12
N THR A 650 -26.72 10.35 -21.85
CA THR A 650 -25.80 10.93 -22.86
C THR A 650 -24.95 9.87 -23.55
N THR A 651 -24.77 10.00 -24.87
CA THR A 651 -23.85 9.16 -25.68
C THR A 651 -22.51 9.87 -25.94
N TYR A 652 -21.41 9.16 -25.74
CA TYR A 652 -20.03 9.59 -25.98
C TYR A 652 -19.33 8.64 -26.96
N GLN A 653 -18.36 9.15 -27.72
CA GLN A 653 -17.60 8.37 -28.70
C GLN A 653 -16.10 8.69 -28.65
N ALA A 654 -15.27 7.67 -28.82
CA ALA A 654 -13.82 7.79 -28.94
C ALA A 654 -13.26 6.78 -29.95
N ASP A 655 -12.28 7.22 -30.74
CA ASP A 655 -11.55 6.39 -31.70
C ASP A 655 -10.14 6.08 -31.16
N LEU A 656 -9.73 4.82 -31.17
CA LEU A 656 -8.38 4.39 -30.78
C LEU A 656 -7.81 3.37 -31.78
N ALA A 657 -6.55 3.56 -32.17
CA ALA A 657 -5.80 2.58 -32.94
C ALA A 657 -5.21 1.53 -31.99
N LEU A 658 -5.55 0.26 -32.22
CA LEU A 658 -5.07 -0.88 -31.44
C LEU A 658 -4.18 -1.77 -32.30
N SER A 659 -3.15 -2.34 -31.67
CA SER A 659 -2.34 -3.41 -32.26
C SER A 659 -3.13 -4.72 -32.37
N GLN A 660 -2.54 -5.72 -33.03
CA GLN A 660 -3.06 -7.08 -32.92
C GLN A 660 -2.67 -7.67 -31.55
N GLY A 661 -3.63 -8.17 -30.77
CA GLY A 661 -3.39 -8.73 -29.45
C GLY A 661 -4.59 -8.64 -28.51
N TYR A 662 -4.40 -9.04 -27.25
CA TYR A 662 -5.39 -8.79 -26.19
C TYR A 662 -5.18 -7.40 -25.59
N HIS A 663 -6.26 -6.64 -25.49
CA HIS A 663 -6.29 -5.30 -24.91
C HIS A 663 -7.25 -5.28 -23.71
N ARG A 664 -6.87 -4.59 -22.62
CA ARG A 664 -7.68 -4.46 -21.41
C ARG A 664 -8.72 -3.36 -21.61
N LEU A 665 -10.00 -3.72 -21.60
CA LEU A 665 -11.11 -2.77 -21.58
C LEU A 665 -11.61 -2.60 -20.14
N ARG A 666 -11.74 -1.36 -19.67
CA ARG A 666 -12.38 -1.01 -18.39
C ARG A 666 -13.46 0.04 -18.65
N VAL A 667 -14.67 -0.21 -18.16
CA VAL A 667 -15.74 0.80 -18.07
C VAL A 667 -16.07 1.02 -16.60
N GLU A 668 -16.16 2.28 -16.19
CA GLU A 668 -16.68 2.66 -14.88
C GLU A 668 -17.93 3.52 -15.08
N TYR A 669 -18.93 3.32 -14.23
CA TYR A 669 -20.25 3.93 -14.29
C TYR A 669 -20.71 4.34 -12.90
N TYR A 670 -21.52 5.39 -12.78
CA TYR A 670 -22.35 5.63 -11.59
C TYR A 670 -23.72 6.19 -11.95
N ASP A 671 -24.69 5.88 -11.10
CA ASP A 671 -26.02 6.48 -11.07
C ASP A 671 -26.13 7.43 -9.87
N ALA A 672 -26.64 8.64 -10.09
CA ALA A 672 -26.93 9.59 -9.02
C ALA A 672 -28.33 9.40 -8.46
N SER A 673 -29.32 9.38 -9.36
CA SER A 673 -30.73 9.24 -9.03
C SER A 673 -31.59 9.13 -10.29
N GLY A 674 -32.62 8.29 -10.23
CA GLY A 674 -33.70 8.30 -11.22
C GLY A 674 -33.71 7.05 -12.05
N ALA A 675 -33.35 7.15 -13.33
CA ALA A 675 -33.26 6.00 -14.22
C ALA A 675 -31.79 5.68 -14.47
N ALA A 676 -31.41 4.41 -14.30
CA ALA A 676 -30.03 3.97 -14.51
C ALA A 676 -29.91 3.18 -15.83
N THR A 677 -29.08 3.67 -16.75
CA THR A 677 -28.79 2.98 -18.02
C THR A 677 -27.29 3.02 -18.34
N LEU A 678 -26.76 1.93 -18.91
CA LEU A 678 -25.38 1.85 -19.38
C LEU A 678 -25.26 0.90 -20.58
N ARG A 679 -24.72 1.40 -21.70
CA ARG A 679 -24.51 0.63 -22.93
C ARG A 679 -23.15 0.92 -23.55
N LEU A 680 -22.43 -0.13 -23.94
CA LEU A 680 -21.18 -0.06 -24.71
C LEU A 680 -21.35 -0.78 -26.06
N ASP A 681 -21.46 0.00 -27.14
CA ASP A 681 -21.36 -0.48 -28.51
C ASP A 681 -19.91 -0.34 -29.02
N GLY A 682 -19.51 -1.25 -29.92
CA GLY A 682 -18.18 -1.21 -30.53
C GLY A 682 -17.06 -1.72 -29.62
N ALA A 683 -17.33 -2.70 -28.76
CA ALA A 683 -16.30 -3.43 -28.01
C ALA A 683 -15.90 -4.74 -28.73
N PRO A 684 -14.60 -4.98 -29.03
CA PRO A 684 -14.12 -6.24 -29.63
C PRO A 684 -14.54 -7.47 -28.81
N PRO A 685 -14.82 -8.65 -29.42
CA PRO A 685 -14.59 -9.00 -30.82
C PRO A 685 -15.82 -8.74 -31.73
N TYR A 686 -15.83 -7.60 -32.40
CA TYR A 686 -16.63 -7.34 -33.59
C TYR A 686 -15.66 -6.90 -34.69
N THR A 687 -15.88 -7.32 -35.93
CA THR A 687 -15.03 -6.89 -37.03
C THR A 687 -15.28 -5.40 -37.30
N PRO A 688 -14.28 -4.51 -37.16
CA PRO A 688 -14.50 -3.10 -37.45
C PRO A 688 -14.86 -2.93 -38.92
N THR A 689 -15.94 -2.21 -39.20
CA THR A 689 -16.32 -1.90 -40.58
C THR A 689 -15.25 -0.97 -41.16
N PRO A 690 -14.62 -1.30 -42.29
CA PRO A 690 -13.53 -0.48 -42.85
C PRO A 690 -14.08 0.89 -43.22
N THR A 691 -13.74 1.89 -42.42
CA THR A 691 -14.03 3.29 -42.76
C THR A 691 -13.11 3.66 -43.91
N VAL A 692 -13.69 3.91 -45.09
CA VAL A 692 -12.93 4.33 -46.27
C VAL A 692 -12.36 5.71 -45.99
N THR A 693 -11.06 5.77 -45.67
CA THR A 693 -10.31 7.02 -45.67
C THR A 693 -10.53 7.72 -47.00
N PRO A 694 -11.04 8.96 -47.05
CA PRO A 694 -11.19 9.69 -48.30
C PRO A 694 -9.81 9.83 -48.96
N GLY A 695 -9.60 9.09 -50.05
CA GLY A 695 -8.35 9.15 -50.80
C GLY A 695 -8.08 10.58 -51.23
N ARG A 696 -6.86 11.07 -50.98
CA ARG A 696 -6.44 12.42 -51.39
C ARG A 696 -6.78 12.62 -52.87
N THR A 697 -7.65 13.58 -53.16
CA THR A 697 -7.97 14.01 -54.52
C THR A 697 -6.67 14.37 -55.23
N ALA A 698 -6.37 13.70 -56.34
CA ALA A 698 -5.15 13.94 -57.09
C ALA A 698 -5.18 15.35 -57.70
N THR A 699 -4.19 16.18 -57.35
CA THR A 699 -3.96 17.48 -58.01
C THR A 699 -3.62 17.23 -59.49
N PRO A 700 -4.30 17.89 -60.45
CA PRO A 700 -4.03 17.67 -61.86
C PRO A 700 -2.65 18.22 -62.27
N THR A 701 -1.85 17.36 -62.92
CA THR A 701 -0.53 17.71 -63.46
C THR A 701 -0.64 18.69 -64.63
N ALA A 702 0.07 19.82 -64.55
CA ALA A 702 0.18 20.76 -65.66
C ALA A 702 1.17 20.25 -66.73
N THR A 703 0.74 20.23 -67.99
CA THR A 703 1.55 19.82 -69.14
C THR A 703 2.64 20.85 -69.47
N VAL A 704 3.88 20.39 -69.61
CA VAL A 704 5.01 21.24 -70.07
C VAL A 704 5.05 21.29 -71.60
N THR A 705 5.18 22.50 -72.17
CA THR A 705 5.54 22.71 -73.57
C THR A 705 6.91 23.39 -73.64
N ALA A 706 7.80 22.88 -74.50
CA ALA A 706 9.24 23.15 -74.45
C ALA A 706 9.70 24.31 -75.34
N THR A 707 10.88 24.89 -75.04
CA THR A 707 11.77 25.46 -76.07
C THR A 707 13.26 25.28 -75.73
N ARG A 708 13.88 24.40 -76.51
CA ARG A 708 15.29 24.24 -76.95
C ARG A 708 16.48 24.85 -76.17
N THR A 709 17.42 23.95 -75.94
CA THR A 709 18.85 24.02 -75.57
C THR A 709 19.72 24.93 -76.46
N PRO A 710 20.83 25.48 -75.91
CA PRO A 710 22.15 25.16 -76.47
C PRO A 710 23.21 24.75 -75.43
N THR A 711 24.22 24.00 -75.90
CA THR A 711 25.32 23.36 -75.17
C THR A 711 26.58 23.40 -76.08
N PRO A 712 27.85 23.37 -75.59
CA PRO A 712 28.47 23.88 -74.36
C PRO A 712 29.63 24.87 -74.67
N THR A 713 30.41 25.31 -73.66
CA THR A 713 31.87 25.00 -73.53
C THR A 713 32.62 25.85 -72.47
N ALA A 714 33.46 25.16 -71.69
CA ALA A 714 34.65 25.59 -70.93
C ALA A 714 34.57 26.48 -69.65
N THR A 715 35.11 25.88 -68.58
CA THR A 715 35.51 26.41 -67.27
C THR A 715 36.68 27.41 -67.32
N PRO A 716 36.75 28.36 -66.37
CA PRO A 716 38.01 28.61 -65.67
C PRO A 716 37.87 28.61 -64.12
N THR A 717 39.01 28.69 -63.41
CA THR A 717 39.16 28.17 -62.02
C THR A 717 39.60 29.23 -60.98
N ARG A 718 39.22 29.02 -59.70
CA ARG A 718 39.68 29.72 -58.46
C ARG A 718 39.15 31.17 -58.28
N THR A 719 38.95 31.74 -57.07
CA THR A 719 39.63 31.64 -55.75
C THR A 719 38.64 32.00 -54.59
N PRO A 720 38.84 31.59 -53.31
CA PRO A 720 37.80 31.65 -52.24
C PRO A 720 38.06 32.70 -51.11
N THR A 721 37.36 32.55 -49.95
CA THR A 721 37.63 33.11 -48.57
C THR A 721 36.82 34.38 -48.18
N PRO A 722 36.51 34.71 -46.90
CA PRO A 722 36.61 33.99 -45.59
C PRO A 722 35.32 33.90 -44.73
N THR A 723 35.38 33.06 -43.69
CA THR A 723 34.56 33.06 -42.46
C THR A 723 35.01 34.13 -41.45
N VAL A 724 34.11 34.66 -40.61
CA VAL A 724 34.45 35.62 -39.53
C VAL A 724 34.83 34.92 -38.22
N THR A 725 35.92 35.36 -37.59
CA THR A 725 36.52 34.79 -36.37
C THR A 725 36.45 35.77 -35.19
N ARG A 726 36.53 35.26 -33.96
CA ARG A 726 36.64 36.03 -32.69
C ARG A 726 37.94 36.86 -32.61
N SER A 727 37.95 37.89 -31.76
CA SER A 727 39.16 38.66 -31.35
C SER A 727 39.12 39.07 -29.85
N PRO A 728 40.26 39.47 -29.23
CA PRO A 728 40.49 39.18 -27.79
C PRO A 728 40.97 40.37 -26.90
N MET A 729 41.11 40.06 -25.59
CA MET A 729 42.01 40.53 -24.50
C MET A 729 42.79 41.86 -24.56
N PRO A 730 43.14 42.43 -23.38
CA PRO A 730 44.57 42.41 -22.99
C PRO A 730 44.89 42.17 -21.48
N THR A 731 46.16 41.86 -21.20
CA THR A 731 46.81 41.67 -19.86
C THR A 731 47.82 42.82 -19.65
N ALA A 732 48.09 43.36 -18.45
CA ALA A 732 49.11 42.97 -17.43
C ALA A 732 49.49 44.24 -16.58
N THR A 733 50.31 44.31 -15.52
CA THR A 733 51.26 43.39 -14.84
C THR A 733 51.60 43.86 -13.38
N GLN A 734 52.21 42.98 -12.56
CA GLN A 734 53.05 43.20 -11.34
C GLN A 734 52.45 43.32 -9.91
N LEU A 735 53.25 42.76 -8.97
CA LEU A 735 53.15 42.66 -7.49
C LEU A 735 53.91 43.83 -6.79
N PRO A 736 54.07 43.95 -5.44
CA PRO A 736 53.78 43.00 -4.33
C PRO A 736 53.06 43.59 -3.07
N GLY A 737 52.73 42.73 -2.09
CA GLY A 737 52.43 43.16 -0.70
C GLY A 737 51.65 42.12 0.12
N ALA A 738 52.08 41.85 1.36
CA ALA A 738 51.43 40.89 2.27
C ALA A 738 50.45 41.55 3.25
N THR A 739 49.47 40.80 3.79
CA THR A 739 49.36 40.45 5.25
C THR A 739 47.96 39.88 5.61
N SER A 740 47.96 38.72 6.29
CA SER A 740 46.94 38.11 7.19
C SER A 740 45.54 38.75 7.41
N THR A 741 44.44 38.00 7.18
CA THR A 741 43.63 37.33 8.25
C THR A 741 42.28 36.72 7.77
N ARG A 742 41.92 35.56 8.36
CA ARG A 742 40.60 34.93 8.58
C ARG A 742 39.55 34.81 7.45
N THR A 743 39.30 33.55 7.07
CA THR A 743 37.99 33.00 6.64
C THR A 743 36.96 33.03 7.79
N PRO A 744 35.64 33.02 7.53
CA PRO A 744 34.94 31.78 7.16
C PRO A 744 34.01 31.88 5.94
N THR A 745 33.89 30.77 5.20
CA THR A 745 33.01 30.61 4.04
C THR A 745 31.62 30.12 4.44
N SER A 746 30.57 30.81 3.99
CA SER A 746 29.20 30.30 4.01
C SER A 746 28.97 29.31 2.86
N GLY A 747 28.56 28.08 3.17
CA GLY A 747 28.05 27.12 2.19
C GLY A 747 26.61 26.73 2.54
N VAL A 748 25.64 27.23 1.78
CA VAL A 748 24.23 26.84 1.94
C VAL A 748 24.02 25.53 1.17
N GLY A 749 23.98 24.41 1.91
CA GLY A 749 23.57 23.11 1.40
C GLY A 749 22.06 22.92 1.61
N LYS A 750 21.36 22.48 0.56
CA LYS A 750 19.95 22.06 0.65
C LYS A 750 19.79 20.95 1.69
N ARG A 751 18.77 21.03 2.54
CA ARG A 751 18.28 19.90 3.33
C ARG A 751 17.02 19.35 2.67
N THR A 752 17.13 18.18 2.04
CA THR A 752 15.97 17.32 1.79
C THR A 752 15.71 16.58 3.10
N TYR A 753 14.59 16.87 3.77
CA TYR A 753 14.14 16.03 4.88
C TYR A 753 13.45 14.79 4.30
N LEU A 754 14.05 13.61 4.52
CA LEU A 754 13.30 12.35 4.37
C LEU A 754 12.54 12.09 5.69
N PRO A 755 11.29 11.61 5.64
CA PRO A 755 10.58 11.18 6.83
C PRO A 755 11.32 9.99 7.48
N LEU A 756 11.51 10.07 8.79
CA LEU A 756 12.21 9.05 9.57
C LEU A 756 11.29 7.84 9.79
N ILE A 757 11.33 6.86 8.88
CA ILE A 757 10.65 5.57 9.07
C ILE A 757 11.34 4.80 10.21
N LEU A 758 10.79 4.93 11.43
CA LEU A 758 11.27 4.25 12.63
C LEU A 758 10.94 2.75 12.59
N HIS A 759 11.89 1.95 12.11
CA HIS A 759 11.95 0.54 12.48
C HIS A 759 12.53 0.42 13.90
N GLY A 760 11.67 0.07 14.86
CA GLY A 760 12.08 -0.16 16.24
C GLY A 760 13.05 -1.33 16.39
N ARG A 761 14.32 -1.04 16.67
CA ARG A 761 15.26 -1.97 17.32
C ARG A 761 15.89 -1.29 18.54
N GLN A 762 15.38 -1.60 19.73
CA GLN A 762 16.11 -1.31 20.97
C GLN A 762 17.39 -2.16 21.02
N THR A 763 18.52 -1.52 21.33
CA THR A 763 19.70 -2.20 21.85
C THR A 763 19.82 -1.91 23.35
N PRO A 764 20.01 -2.93 24.21
CA PRO A 764 20.15 -2.68 25.64
C PRO A 764 21.55 -2.11 25.93
N LYS A 765 21.62 -0.94 26.57
CA LYS A 765 22.86 -0.44 27.17
C LYS A 765 23.17 -1.24 28.44
N ALA A 766 24.31 -1.92 28.45
CA ALA A 766 24.92 -2.41 29.68
C ALA A 766 25.88 -1.34 30.23
N SER A 767 25.76 -1.09 31.55
CA SER A 767 26.73 -0.48 32.49
C SER A 767 27.72 0.56 31.94
#